data_AF-A0A8J7IZ79-F1
#
_entry.id   AF-A0A8J7IZ79-F1
#
_cell.length_a   1.000
_cell.length_b   1.000
_cell.length_c   1.000
_cell.angle_alpha   90.00
_cell.angle_beta   90.00
_cell.angle_gamma   90.00
#
_symmetry.space_group_name_H-M   'P 1'
#
loop_
_entity.id
_entity.type
_entity.pdbx_description
1 polymer ?
#
loop_
_entity_poly.entity_id
_entity_poly.type
_entity_poly.pdbx_seq_one_letter_code
_entity_poly.pdbx_strand_id
1 'polypeptide(L)'
;MTHKIPEWYGEIFPAGPRDGFFHKFGEHAASFVDRGEHQLVISFDNLSDAGFPDTDIKPWAENFVRDNGWSHLGVYSRGPSWYRDARLIRFLEWLRDDGFFTRFERVTLIGTSMGGFAALAFAQLIPGANVVSLSPQTTLDKNLVPWEVRFQKGQVRDWTLPYSDAAEGLDQAGKVYVIYDKLLREDKAQADRLPQDKIIALNAIGCGHKSAVALRRMEQLKPVMKLAITGELTEASFYQMMRSRRNILFYRKVLESHLEARGRADRIPAFRRAFKVRRRQVLAAEGTQAEASSSDPAPATATVAETTSAPVPPVPDVNEAPSVSPLPRSTGAYPRTRANAWMITEQNGGLAYLSDQYENTVIGFEERNGKTLAQTPPVALGMLTYGGQVFPDLPFAEDGRFHVVDENLDGAGPLNGARAIGVCDMLQCRDAGLAGRTVLALTQNQPGITAAEALPGSDFYQAFLARMKTAVAALEPWGKPLFIDRIALRLLSAAPQVTEAEADQHYSDVMKALRRDLTQITGQGAYPAFVVCQSGGTRTDGTSQVILSEARLALDNPTLNVIVATPAYPFELMEDMPATHSARAQMQITELETLSLRSTQDGRPWHCPQMIYAGLRDEVVTADFSTLSRLELQDGAHGFTISGCENEAKIASVRVVGDKVQVVLDKKPEGKDLRLNYAWGQTADGSGNHLANQGALTDSWQADSKTCPGEILRRYALSASVKIFESHH
;
A
#
# COMPACT_ATOMS: atom_id res chain seq x y z
N MET A 1 13.45 2.12 6.69
CA MET A 1 12.68 3.26 7.22
C MET A 1 11.95 2.77 8.47
N THR A 2 12.00 3.51 9.57
CA THR A 2 11.33 3.17 10.84
C THR A 2 9.82 3.22 10.68
N HIS A 3 9.12 2.19 11.16
CA HIS A 3 7.67 2.12 11.31
C HIS A 3 7.14 3.45 11.88
N LYS A 4 6.44 4.25 11.06
CA LYS A 4 5.91 5.52 11.55
C LYS A 4 4.53 5.28 12.13
N ILE A 5 4.48 5.07 13.43
CA ILE A 5 3.23 5.19 14.20
C ILE A 5 2.57 6.55 13.88
N PRO A 6 1.22 6.63 13.88
CA PRO A 6 0.54 7.91 13.73
C PRO A 6 1.09 8.94 14.71
N GLU A 7 1.22 10.19 14.27
CA GLU A 7 1.91 11.21 15.07
C GLU A 7 1.15 11.52 16.37
N TRP A 8 -0.19 11.56 16.33
CA TRP A 8 -1.02 11.61 17.54
C TRP A 8 -0.78 10.44 18.50
N TYR A 9 -0.50 9.23 18.00
CA TYR A 9 -0.24 8.07 18.87
C TYR A 9 1.09 8.25 19.61
N GLY A 10 2.12 8.74 18.93
CA GLY A 10 3.41 9.08 19.54
C GLY A 10 3.34 10.23 20.57
N GLU A 11 2.22 10.95 20.66
CA GLU A 11 2.02 11.98 21.67
C GLU A 11 1.31 11.48 22.94
N ILE A 12 0.48 10.44 22.85
CA ILE A 12 -0.37 9.97 23.96
C ILE A 12 0.21 8.77 24.69
N PHE A 13 -0.07 8.62 25.99
CA PHE A 13 0.37 7.47 26.78
C PHE A 13 -0.16 6.14 26.20
N PRO A 14 0.66 5.07 26.11
CA PRO A 14 2.02 4.94 26.64
C PRO A 14 3.15 5.39 25.71
N ALA A 15 2.86 5.71 24.45
CA ALA A 15 3.90 6.04 23.46
C ALA A 15 4.46 7.46 23.61
N GLY A 16 3.68 8.37 24.18
CA GLY A 16 4.08 9.74 24.53
C GLY A 16 3.65 10.14 25.94
N PRO A 17 4.00 11.36 26.38
CA PRO A 17 3.78 11.82 27.75
C PRO A 17 2.39 12.42 28.00
N ARG A 18 1.54 12.57 26.97
CA ARG A 18 0.26 13.28 27.08
C ARG A 18 -0.89 12.34 27.37
N ASP A 19 -1.94 12.87 27.97
CA ASP A 19 -3.23 12.21 28.03
C ASP A 19 -3.92 12.25 26.66
N GLY A 20 -4.78 11.28 26.43
CA GLY A 20 -5.51 11.16 25.18
C GLY A 20 -6.21 9.82 25.04
N PHE A 21 -6.85 9.61 23.90
CA PHE A 21 -7.49 8.35 23.58
C PHE A 21 -7.63 8.14 22.08
N PHE A 22 -7.83 6.89 21.68
CA PHE A 22 -8.37 6.53 20.38
C PHE A 22 -9.61 5.69 20.58
N HIS A 23 -10.71 6.04 19.93
CA HIS A 23 -11.97 5.30 20.01
C HIS A 23 -12.49 5.00 18.61
N LYS A 24 -12.72 3.73 18.29
CA LYS A 24 -13.27 3.30 16.99
C LYS A 24 -14.74 2.94 17.16
N PHE A 25 -15.57 3.42 16.24
CA PHE A 25 -17.00 3.15 16.22
C PHE A 25 -17.49 3.05 14.77
N GLY A 26 -17.90 1.85 14.37
CA GLY A 26 -18.46 1.63 13.03
C GLY A 26 -17.48 1.96 11.90
N GLU A 27 -17.92 2.85 10.99
CA GLU A 27 -17.10 3.36 9.89
C GLU A 27 -16.23 4.56 10.29
N HIS A 28 -16.20 4.93 11.58
CA HIS A 28 -15.56 6.14 12.10
C HIS A 28 -14.62 5.82 13.26
N ALA A 29 -13.79 6.79 13.59
CA ALA A 29 -13.00 6.80 14.80
C ALA A 29 -12.86 8.22 15.33
N ALA A 30 -12.38 8.36 16.55
CA ALA A 30 -11.95 9.62 17.13
C ALA A 30 -10.60 9.42 17.82
N SER A 31 -9.66 10.33 17.61
CA SER A 31 -8.42 10.42 18.40
C SER A 31 -8.39 11.74 19.12
N PHE A 32 -8.07 11.71 20.40
CA PHE A 32 -7.89 12.89 21.22
C PHE A 32 -6.45 12.97 21.73
N VAL A 33 -5.82 14.13 21.58
CA VAL A 33 -4.52 14.46 22.18
C VAL A 33 -4.68 15.70 23.05
N ASP A 34 -4.37 15.58 24.33
CA ASP A 34 -4.43 16.68 25.29
C ASP A 34 -3.15 17.52 25.25
N ARG A 35 -3.26 18.75 24.72
CA ARG A 35 -2.19 19.74 24.70
C ARG A 35 -2.47 20.93 25.63
N GLY A 36 -3.51 20.83 26.47
CA GLY A 36 -3.93 21.86 27.40
C GLY A 36 -5.34 22.39 27.14
N GLU A 37 -5.82 23.20 28.09
CA GLU A 37 -7.23 23.62 28.18
C GLU A 37 -7.54 24.90 27.39
N HIS A 38 -6.54 25.63 26.89
CA HIS A 38 -6.75 26.93 26.24
C HIS A 38 -7.57 26.86 24.93
N GLN A 39 -7.38 25.81 24.13
CA GLN A 39 -8.08 25.66 22.84
C GLN A 39 -8.20 24.18 22.48
N LEU A 40 -9.44 23.73 22.26
CA LEU A 40 -9.75 22.48 21.57
C LEU A 40 -10.11 22.78 20.11
N VAL A 41 -9.49 22.05 19.20
CA VAL A 41 -9.92 21.96 17.80
C VAL A 41 -10.52 20.59 17.56
N ILE A 42 -11.74 20.55 17.03
CA ILE A 42 -12.42 19.34 16.60
C ILE A 42 -12.41 19.33 15.07
N SER A 43 -11.72 18.38 14.46
CA SER A 43 -11.62 18.31 13.00
C SER A 43 -12.37 17.11 12.44
N PHE A 44 -13.02 17.30 11.31
CA PHE A 44 -13.69 16.23 10.58
C PHE A 44 -13.01 16.01 9.23
N ASP A 45 -12.61 14.78 8.94
CA ASP A 45 -12.09 14.35 7.64
C ASP A 45 -12.98 14.79 6.47
N ASN A 46 -12.30 15.14 5.37
CA ASN A 46 -12.97 15.42 4.12
C ASN A 46 -13.11 14.15 3.26
N LEU A 47 -13.89 14.24 2.18
CA LEU A 47 -14.16 13.10 1.32
C LEU A 47 -12.91 12.50 0.64
N SER A 48 -11.87 13.30 0.38
CA SER A 48 -10.63 12.80 -0.27
C SER A 48 -9.67 12.11 0.69
N ASP A 49 -9.71 12.46 1.98
CA ASP A 49 -8.87 11.85 3.01
C ASP A 49 -9.59 10.64 3.66
N ALA A 50 -10.91 10.54 3.49
CA ALA A 50 -11.70 9.44 4.03
C ALA A 50 -11.30 8.08 3.40
N GLY A 51 -11.05 7.09 4.26
CA GLY A 51 -10.65 5.73 3.84
C GLY A 51 -9.17 5.58 3.46
N PHE A 52 -8.29 6.43 4.00
CA PHE A 52 -6.84 6.38 3.80
C PHE A 52 -6.28 4.97 4.12
N PRO A 53 -5.54 4.34 3.18
CA PRO A 53 -5.13 2.93 3.31
C PRO A 53 -3.85 2.71 4.12
N ASP A 54 -3.11 3.77 4.43
CA ASP A 54 -1.80 3.68 5.09
C ASP A 54 -1.95 3.52 6.61
N THR A 55 -0.89 3.04 7.25
CA THR A 55 -0.86 2.77 8.70
C THR A 55 -0.70 4.01 9.57
N ASP A 56 -0.22 5.13 9.01
CA ASP A 56 0.01 6.39 9.71
C ASP A 56 -1.21 7.33 9.69
N ILE A 57 -2.43 6.78 9.88
CA ILE A 57 -3.70 7.51 9.75
C ILE A 57 -3.70 8.82 10.57
N LYS A 58 -3.96 9.95 9.89
CA LYS A 58 -3.93 11.32 10.46
C LYS A 58 -5.29 11.98 10.35
N PRO A 59 -5.77 12.64 11.43
CA PRO A 59 -6.99 13.41 11.34
C PRO A 59 -6.74 14.69 10.54
N TRP A 60 -7.77 15.18 9.84
CA TRP A 60 -7.63 16.40 9.06
C TRP A 60 -7.07 17.58 9.89
N ALA A 61 -6.11 18.30 9.32
CA ALA A 61 -5.41 19.42 9.94
C ALA A 61 -4.51 19.11 11.17
N GLU A 62 -4.22 17.84 11.49
CA GLU A 62 -3.36 17.43 12.62
C GLU A 62 -2.10 18.29 12.79
N ASN A 63 -1.25 18.34 11.77
CA ASN A 63 0.01 19.11 11.84
C ASN A 63 -0.23 20.57 12.20
N PHE A 64 -1.24 21.20 11.59
CA PHE A 64 -1.52 22.61 11.86
C PHE A 64 -2.03 22.85 13.28
N VAL A 65 -2.87 21.96 13.80
CA VAL A 65 -3.39 22.05 15.18
C VAL A 65 -2.25 21.83 16.17
N ARG A 66 -1.42 20.81 15.94
CA ARG A 66 -0.24 20.50 16.75
C ARG A 66 0.78 21.64 16.74
N ASP A 67 1.11 22.20 15.58
CA ASP A 67 2.09 23.29 15.44
C ASP A 67 1.67 24.55 16.22
N ASN A 68 0.37 24.73 16.50
CA ASN A 68 -0.13 25.82 17.35
C ASN A 68 -0.31 25.41 18.82
N GLY A 69 0.05 24.17 19.20
CA GLY A 69 -0.03 23.67 20.57
C GLY A 69 -1.46 23.43 21.08
N TRP A 70 -2.45 23.28 20.20
CA TRP A 70 -3.85 23.12 20.59
C TRP A 70 -4.22 21.66 20.84
N SER A 71 -5.13 21.45 21.79
CA SER A 71 -5.76 20.15 22.00
C SER A 71 -6.57 19.77 20.77
N HIS A 72 -6.53 18.50 20.37
CA HIS A 72 -7.09 18.04 19.10
C HIS A 72 -7.98 16.82 19.29
N LEU A 73 -9.27 16.95 18.98
CA LEU A 73 -10.18 15.83 18.78
C LEU A 73 -10.38 15.63 17.28
N GLY A 74 -9.63 14.70 16.69
CA GLY A 74 -9.74 14.33 15.29
C GLY A 74 -10.79 13.26 15.07
N VAL A 75 -11.80 13.52 14.22
CA VAL A 75 -12.87 12.57 13.88
C VAL A 75 -12.67 12.06 12.46
N TYR A 76 -12.47 10.75 12.35
CA TYR A 76 -12.13 10.05 11.12
C TYR A 76 -13.34 9.48 10.41
N SER A 77 -13.25 9.37 9.09
CA SER A 77 -14.22 8.62 8.30
C SER A 77 -13.56 7.61 7.35
N ARG A 78 -14.07 6.37 7.31
CA ARG A 78 -13.63 5.35 6.34
C ARG A 78 -14.17 5.58 4.92
N GLY A 79 -15.06 6.55 4.72
CA GLY A 79 -15.63 6.83 3.40
C GLY A 79 -16.67 7.96 3.38
N PRO A 80 -17.51 8.02 2.32
CA PRO A 80 -18.58 9.02 2.16
C PRO A 80 -19.75 8.74 3.12
N SER A 81 -19.57 9.00 4.41
CA SER A 81 -20.58 8.74 5.44
C SER A 81 -21.44 9.93 5.79
N TRP A 82 -20.95 11.15 5.51
CA TRP A 82 -21.53 12.39 6.05
C TRP A 82 -21.71 12.36 7.57
N TYR A 83 -20.88 11.56 8.27
CA TYR A 83 -20.95 11.38 9.73
C TYR A 83 -22.33 10.91 10.22
N ARG A 84 -23.06 10.21 9.35
CA ARG A 84 -24.37 9.63 9.61
C ARG A 84 -24.23 8.21 10.20
N ASP A 85 -23.68 8.13 11.41
CA ASP A 85 -23.59 6.90 12.20
C ASP A 85 -24.07 7.19 13.63
N ALA A 86 -25.11 6.48 14.07
CA ALA A 86 -25.70 6.67 15.39
C ALA A 86 -24.70 6.43 16.55
N ARG A 87 -23.65 5.62 16.34
CA ARG A 87 -22.60 5.38 17.35
C ARG A 87 -21.70 6.60 17.52
N LEU A 88 -21.31 7.24 16.41
CA LEU A 88 -20.56 8.50 16.46
C LEU A 88 -21.38 9.58 17.16
N ILE A 89 -22.64 9.72 16.77
CA ILE A 89 -23.54 10.72 17.35
C ILE A 89 -23.63 10.54 18.87
N ARG A 90 -23.90 9.32 19.34
CA ARG A 90 -23.93 9.02 20.78
C ARG A 90 -22.60 9.26 21.48
N PHE A 91 -21.47 9.01 20.81
CA PHE A 91 -20.16 9.30 21.38
C PHE A 91 -19.96 10.81 21.60
N LEU A 92 -20.33 11.64 20.62
CA LEU A 92 -20.25 13.10 20.77
C LEU A 92 -21.24 13.64 21.81
N GLU A 93 -22.44 13.07 21.89
CA GLU A 93 -23.42 13.38 22.96
C GLU A 93 -22.89 12.98 24.33
N TRP A 94 -22.28 11.80 24.45
CA TRP A 94 -21.65 11.36 25.69
C TRP A 94 -20.52 12.30 26.13
N LEU A 95 -19.65 12.75 25.21
CA LEU A 95 -18.63 13.75 25.52
C LEU A 95 -19.24 15.06 26.04
N ARG A 96 -20.37 15.50 25.46
CA ARG A 96 -21.10 16.66 25.97
C ARG A 96 -21.61 16.40 27.39
N ASP A 97 -22.29 15.28 27.59
CA ASP A 97 -22.97 14.95 28.86
C ASP A 97 -21.97 14.69 30.00
N ASP A 98 -20.77 14.20 29.67
CA ASP A 98 -19.65 14.02 30.59
C ASP A 98 -18.92 15.33 30.94
N GLY A 99 -19.27 16.44 30.26
CA GLY A 99 -18.61 17.73 30.46
C GLY A 99 -17.24 17.85 29.80
N PHE A 100 -16.86 16.94 28.90
CA PHE A 100 -15.55 16.95 28.24
C PHE A 100 -15.24 18.30 27.55
N PHE A 101 -16.23 18.93 26.92
CA PHE A 101 -16.03 20.18 26.19
C PHE A 101 -15.93 21.41 27.11
N THR A 102 -16.48 21.36 28.32
CA THR A 102 -16.56 22.53 29.21
C THR A 102 -15.22 22.85 29.89
N ARG A 103 -14.27 21.90 29.88
CA ARG A 103 -12.91 22.10 30.38
C ARG A 103 -12.03 22.98 29.50
N PHE A 104 -12.48 23.33 28.29
CA PHE A 104 -11.70 24.14 27.37
C PHE A 104 -12.20 25.59 27.32
N GLU A 105 -11.28 26.56 27.35
CA GLU A 105 -11.61 27.98 27.24
C GLU A 105 -12.28 28.32 25.90
N ARG A 106 -11.83 27.66 24.82
CA ARG A 106 -12.36 27.79 23.47
C ARG A 106 -12.45 26.44 22.78
N VAL A 107 -13.57 26.20 22.10
CA VAL A 107 -13.76 25.03 21.24
C VAL A 107 -14.04 25.50 19.81
N THR A 108 -13.43 24.84 18.82
CA THR A 108 -13.70 25.13 17.42
C THR A 108 -13.87 23.86 16.61
N LEU A 109 -14.98 23.76 15.87
CA LEU A 109 -15.24 22.68 14.93
C LEU A 109 -14.80 23.12 13.53
N ILE A 110 -14.01 22.30 12.85
CA ILE A 110 -13.47 22.61 11.52
C ILE A 110 -13.68 21.47 10.53
N GLY A 111 -13.95 21.82 9.27
CA GLY A 111 -14.03 20.83 8.21
C GLY A 111 -14.33 21.43 6.83
N THR A 112 -14.21 20.59 5.80
CA THR A 112 -14.53 20.97 4.42
C THR A 112 -15.46 19.96 3.74
N SER A 113 -16.42 20.45 2.95
CA SER A 113 -17.45 19.64 2.29
C SER A 113 -18.18 18.73 3.29
N MET A 114 -17.97 17.41 3.23
CA MET A 114 -18.51 16.44 4.18
C MET A 114 -18.13 16.75 5.63
N GLY A 115 -16.87 17.13 5.89
CA GLY A 115 -16.43 17.56 7.23
C GLY A 115 -17.00 18.93 7.61
N GLY A 116 -17.26 19.79 6.62
CA GLY A 116 -17.89 21.09 6.85
C GLY A 116 -19.36 20.97 7.28
N PHE A 117 -20.06 19.97 6.74
CA PHE A 117 -21.39 19.56 7.23
C PHE A 117 -21.32 19.17 8.71
N ALA A 118 -20.43 18.25 9.08
CA ALA A 118 -20.31 17.78 10.47
C ALA A 118 -19.94 18.90 11.44
N ALA A 119 -19.02 19.78 11.04
CA ALA A 119 -18.64 20.94 11.85
C ALA A 119 -19.82 21.87 12.16
N LEU A 120 -20.76 22.05 11.22
CA LEU A 120 -21.97 22.83 11.45
C LEU A 120 -23.01 22.04 12.26
N ALA A 121 -23.32 20.81 11.85
CA ALA A 121 -24.39 20.00 12.44
C ALA A 121 -24.16 19.68 13.92
N PHE A 122 -22.91 19.40 14.31
CA PHE A 122 -22.53 19.06 15.69
C PHE A 122 -22.17 20.27 16.55
N ALA A 123 -22.18 21.49 16.01
CA ALA A 123 -21.89 22.70 16.79
C ALA A 123 -22.86 22.87 17.97
N GLN A 124 -24.12 22.45 17.80
CA GLN A 124 -25.15 22.53 18.84
C GLN A 124 -24.87 21.66 20.08
N LEU A 125 -23.96 20.68 19.98
CA LEU A 125 -23.50 19.91 21.13
C LEU A 125 -22.60 20.73 22.06
N ILE A 126 -22.07 21.86 21.59
CA ILE A 126 -21.03 22.63 22.27
C ILE A 126 -21.41 24.12 22.23
N PRO A 127 -22.26 24.57 23.17
CA PRO A 127 -22.61 25.99 23.28
C PRO A 127 -21.35 26.88 23.36
N GLY A 128 -21.33 27.95 22.57
CA GLY A 128 -20.22 28.90 22.47
C GLY A 128 -19.11 28.49 21.48
N ALA A 129 -19.16 27.30 20.88
CA ALA A 129 -18.11 26.86 19.96
C ALA A 129 -18.06 27.70 18.67
N ASN A 130 -16.86 28.03 18.22
CA ASN A 130 -16.65 28.56 16.88
C ASN A 130 -16.77 27.44 15.84
N VAL A 131 -17.16 27.78 14.61
CA VAL A 131 -17.25 26.83 13.50
C VAL A 131 -16.52 27.41 12.30
N VAL A 132 -15.67 26.62 11.65
CA VAL A 132 -15.01 26.96 10.38
C VAL A 132 -15.37 25.92 9.34
N SER A 133 -16.33 26.27 8.49
CA SER A 133 -16.90 25.35 7.51
C SER A 133 -16.59 25.79 6.08
N LEU A 134 -15.85 24.97 5.33
CA LEU A 134 -15.40 25.27 3.97
C LEU A 134 -16.20 24.48 2.92
N SER A 135 -16.96 25.19 2.09
CA SER A 135 -17.83 24.65 1.05
C SER A 135 -18.77 23.53 1.54
N PRO A 136 -19.51 23.74 2.64
CA PRO A 136 -20.34 22.70 3.23
C PRO A 136 -21.54 22.34 2.35
N GLN A 137 -21.97 21.09 2.49
CA GLN A 137 -23.38 20.74 2.37
C GLN A 137 -24.04 21.01 3.73
N THR A 138 -25.30 21.44 3.75
CA THR A 138 -26.04 21.63 5.02
C THR A 138 -26.96 20.46 5.33
N THR A 139 -27.40 19.73 4.30
CA THR A 139 -27.97 18.37 4.40
C THR A 139 -27.84 17.69 3.03
N LEU A 140 -28.02 16.36 2.98
CA LEU A 140 -28.27 15.63 1.73
C LEU A 140 -29.60 14.86 1.76
N ASP A 141 -30.48 15.16 2.72
CA ASP A 141 -31.85 14.66 2.68
C ASP A 141 -32.54 15.14 1.38
N LYS A 142 -32.95 14.19 0.55
CA LYS A 142 -33.59 14.47 -0.74
C LYS A 142 -34.92 15.21 -0.60
N ASN A 143 -35.58 15.13 0.56
CA ASN A 143 -36.80 15.86 0.82
C ASN A 143 -36.55 17.37 0.99
N LEU A 144 -35.37 17.75 1.50
CA LEU A 144 -34.99 19.14 1.75
C LEU A 144 -34.17 19.74 0.61
N VAL A 145 -33.31 18.94 -0.02
CA VAL A 145 -32.41 19.39 -1.10
C VAL A 145 -32.51 18.50 -2.36
N PRO A 146 -33.70 18.38 -2.99
CA PRO A 146 -33.88 17.55 -4.19
C PRO A 146 -33.00 17.97 -5.37
N TRP A 147 -32.51 19.22 -5.36
CA TRP A 147 -31.61 19.80 -6.36
C TRP A 147 -30.13 19.43 -6.19
N GLU A 148 -29.72 18.87 -5.04
CA GLU A 148 -28.35 18.49 -4.78
C GLU A 148 -28.10 17.05 -5.25
N VAL A 149 -27.45 16.88 -6.41
CA VAL A 149 -27.24 15.54 -7.01
C VAL A 149 -25.78 15.10 -7.03
N ARG A 150 -24.87 15.94 -6.50
CA ARG A 150 -23.41 15.72 -6.62
C ARG A 150 -22.89 14.58 -5.75
N PHE A 151 -23.59 14.25 -4.67
CA PHE A 151 -23.10 13.37 -3.59
C PHE A 151 -24.01 12.17 -3.33
N GLN A 152 -24.28 11.36 -4.35
CA GLN A 152 -25.21 10.23 -4.28
C GLN A 152 -24.91 9.24 -3.14
N LYS A 153 -23.63 8.95 -2.87
CA LYS A 153 -23.21 8.07 -1.75
C LYS A 153 -23.55 8.64 -0.37
N GLY A 154 -23.61 9.96 -0.23
CA GLY A 154 -24.07 10.62 1.00
C GLY A 154 -25.60 10.68 1.09
N GLN A 155 -26.30 10.82 -0.04
CA GLN A 155 -27.77 10.85 -0.08
C GLN A 155 -28.44 9.54 0.36
N VAL A 156 -27.76 8.41 0.25
CA VAL A 156 -28.28 7.10 0.69
C VAL A 156 -28.06 6.82 2.18
N ARG A 157 -27.42 7.75 2.90
CA ARG A 157 -27.20 7.63 4.35
C ARG A 157 -28.47 7.94 5.13
N ASP A 158 -28.48 7.58 6.41
CA ASP A 158 -29.64 7.78 7.27
C ASP A 158 -29.75 9.26 7.73
N TRP A 159 -30.62 10.01 7.06
CA TRP A 159 -30.93 11.40 7.37
C TRP A 159 -32.03 11.55 8.44
N THR A 160 -32.55 10.44 8.99
CA THR A 160 -33.51 10.47 10.11
C THR A 160 -32.84 10.58 11.48
N LEU A 161 -31.55 10.24 11.58
CA LEU A 161 -30.80 10.40 12.85
C LEU A 161 -30.71 11.89 13.25
N PRO A 162 -30.50 12.19 14.54
CA PRO A 162 -30.27 13.57 15.00
C PRO A 162 -29.15 14.29 14.25
N TYR A 163 -29.13 15.62 14.31
CA TYR A 163 -28.11 16.46 13.67
C TYR A 163 -28.06 16.26 12.13
N SER A 164 -29.21 16.05 11.48
CA SER A 164 -29.32 15.78 10.04
C SER A 164 -29.40 17.03 9.17
N ASP A 165 -29.72 18.18 9.75
CA ASP A 165 -29.76 19.47 9.06
C ASP A 165 -28.94 20.52 9.79
N ALA A 166 -27.84 20.93 9.16
CA ALA A 166 -26.95 21.96 9.69
C ALA A 166 -27.56 23.38 9.68
N ALA A 167 -28.74 23.57 9.08
CA ALA A 167 -29.50 24.80 9.22
C ALA A 167 -30.13 24.95 10.62
N GLU A 168 -30.20 23.88 11.40
CA GLU A 168 -30.74 23.85 12.75
C GLU A 168 -29.63 23.95 13.81
N GLY A 169 -29.96 24.43 15.01
CA GLY A 169 -29.10 24.33 16.19
C GLY A 169 -27.91 25.29 16.25
N LEU A 170 -27.79 26.27 15.35
CA LEU A 170 -26.71 27.26 15.37
C LEU A 170 -26.93 28.42 16.37
N ASP A 171 -28.06 28.47 17.08
CA ASP A 171 -28.42 29.59 17.96
C ASP A 171 -27.46 29.82 19.12
N GLN A 172 -26.86 28.74 19.62
CA GLN A 172 -25.93 28.76 20.74
C GLN A 172 -24.47 28.67 20.28
N ALA A 173 -24.19 28.68 18.98
CA ALA A 173 -22.83 28.68 18.48
C ALA A 173 -22.15 30.05 18.73
N GLY A 174 -20.81 30.04 18.82
CA GLY A 174 -19.99 31.25 18.83
C GLY A 174 -19.93 31.87 17.43
N LYS A 175 -18.71 32.05 16.88
CA LYS A 175 -18.55 32.57 15.51
C LYS A 175 -18.61 31.44 14.49
N VAL A 176 -19.58 31.51 13.57
CA VAL A 176 -19.76 30.52 12.49
C VAL A 176 -19.28 31.07 11.15
N TYR A 177 -18.07 30.71 10.74
CA TYR A 177 -17.50 31.10 9.45
C TYR A 177 -17.85 30.10 8.37
N VAL A 178 -18.55 30.55 7.33
CA VAL A 178 -18.92 29.71 6.18
C VAL A 178 -18.23 30.23 4.93
N ILE A 179 -17.20 29.51 4.47
CA ILE A 179 -16.37 29.90 3.32
C ILE A 179 -16.83 29.11 2.10
N TYR A 180 -17.39 29.77 1.09
CA TYR A 180 -17.90 29.10 -0.11
C TYR A 180 -17.78 29.97 -1.37
N ASP A 181 -17.88 29.37 -2.55
CA ASP A 181 -17.89 30.11 -3.82
C ASP A 181 -19.32 30.28 -4.34
N LYS A 182 -19.86 31.50 -4.28
CA LYS A 182 -21.22 31.77 -4.77
C LYS A 182 -21.43 31.58 -6.28
N LEU A 183 -20.34 31.44 -7.06
CA LEU A 183 -20.45 31.20 -8.50
C LEU A 183 -20.91 29.77 -8.79
N LEU A 184 -20.76 28.86 -7.83
CA LEU A 184 -21.34 27.52 -7.89
C LEU A 184 -22.75 27.56 -7.30
N ARG A 185 -23.74 27.30 -8.16
CA ARG A 185 -25.15 27.40 -7.81
C ARG A 185 -25.50 26.49 -6.64
N GLU A 186 -24.98 25.27 -6.64
CA GLU A 186 -25.25 24.26 -5.63
C GLU A 186 -24.61 24.62 -4.28
N ASP A 187 -23.37 25.13 -4.27
CA ASP A 187 -22.72 25.59 -3.02
C ASP A 187 -23.43 26.82 -2.45
N LYS A 188 -23.83 27.76 -3.32
CA LYS A 188 -24.62 28.92 -2.91
C LYS A 188 -25.96 28.47 -2.31
N ALA A 189 -26.67 27.56 -2.97
CA ALA A 189 -27.95 27.06 -2.49
C ALA A 189 -27.81 26.33 -1.15
N GLN A 190 -26.72 25.59 -0.91
CA GLN A 190 -26.46 24.98 0.41
C GLN A 190 -26.21 26.05 1.48
N ALA A 191 -25.39 27.07 1.18
CA ALA A 191 -25.09 28.16 2.11
C ALA A 191 -26.29 29.07 2.41
N ASP A 192 -27.18 29.29 1.43
CA ASP A 192 -28.40 30.08 1.58
C ASP A 192 -29.41 29.42 2.54
N ARG A 193 -29.31 28.10 2.80
CA ARG A 193 -30.17 27.40 3.78
C ARG A 193 -29.85 27.78 5.22
N LEU A 194 -28.62 28.23 5.49
CA LEU A 194 -28.20 28.58 6.85
C LEU A 194 -28.86 29.88 7.32
N PRO A 195 -29.13 30.03 8.63
CA PRO A 195 -29.61 31.28 9.21
C PRO A 195 -28.56 32.39 9.03
N GLN A 196 -28.83 33.34 8.14
CA GLN A 196 -27.85 34.33 7.68
C GLN A 196 -27.42 35.30 8.78
N ASP A 197 -28.24 35.51 9.80
CA ASP A 197 -27.94 36.30 10.99
C ASP A 197 -27.01 35.59 11.99
N LYS A 198 -26.83 34.28 11.83
CA LYS A 198 -25.96 33.44 12.68
C LYS A 198 -24.61 33.11 12.07
N ILE A 199 -24.41 33.42 10.79
CA ILE A 199 -23.18 33.08 10.07
C ILE A 199 -22.42 34.31 9.60
N ILE A 200 -21.10 34.16 9.48
CA ILE A 200 -20.20 35.06 8.78
C ILE A 200 -19.94 34.43 7.41
N ALA A 201 -20.73 34.84 6.42
CA ALA A 201 -20.67 34.30 5.06
C ALA A 201 -19.48 34.89 4.27
N LEU A 202 -18.43 34.08 4.09
CA LEU A 202 -17.17 34.49 3.46
C LEU A 202 -17.07 33.96 2.02
N ASN A 203 -17.12 34.88 1.07
CA ASN A 203 -17.24 34.51 -0.33
C ASN A 203 -15.90 34.31 -1.04
N ALA A 204 -15.53 33.05 -1.25
CA ALA A 204 -14.35 32.64 -1.99
C ALA A 204 -14.59 32.64 -3.51
N ILE A 205 -15.00 33.79 -4.07
CA ILE A 205 -15.36 33.92 -5.50
C ILE A 205 -14.27 33.36 -6.41
N GLY A 206 -14.62 32.39 -7.25
CA GLY A 206 -13.76 31.76 -8.25
C GLY A 206 -12.79 30.71 -7.70
N CYS A 207 -12.94 30.30 -6.44
CA CYS A 207 -12.18 29.20 -5.84
C CYS A 207 -12.83 27.83 -6.05
N GLY A 208 -14.09 27.80 -6.49
CA GLY A 208 -14.88 26.57 -6.66
C GLY A 208 -15.13 25.83 -5.35
N HIS A 209 -15.58 24.57 -5.48
CA HIS A 209 -15.98 23.74 -4.34
C HIS A 209 -14.79 23.35 -3.45
N LYS A 210 -13.60 23.19 -4.03
CA LYS A 210 -12.37 22.84 -3.29
C LYS A 210 -11.71 24.10 -2.71
N SER A 211 -12.47 24.89 -1.96
CA SER A 211 -12.05 26.19 -1.40
C SER A 211 -10.79 26.09 -0.53
N ALA A 212 -10.65 25.03 0.28
CA ALA A 212 -9.44 24.75 1.06
C ALA A 212 -8.19 24.59 0.18
N VAL A 213 -8.30 23.86 -0.94
CA VAL A 213 -7.20 23.65 -1.90
C VAL A 213 -6.82 24.96 -2.59
N ALA A 214 -7.82 25.79 -2.93
CA ALA A 214 -7.57 27.10 -3.51
C ALA A 214 -6.84 28.03 -2.52
N LEU A 215 -7.29 28.09 -1.26
CA LEU A 215 -6.63 28.83 -0.18
C LEU A 215 -5.19 28.35 0.05
N ARG A 216 -4.96 27.03 0.01
CA ARG A 216 -3.62 26.45 0.13
C ARG A 216 -2.69 26.90 -1.00
N ARG A 217 -3.18 26.90 -2.25
CA ARG A 217 -2.43 27.39 -3.42
C ARG A 217 -2.18 28.90 -3.40
N MET A 218 -2.92 29.66 -2.59
CA MET A 218 -2.66 31.08 -2.34
C MET A 218 -1.76 31.32 -1.12
N GLU A 219 -1.33 30.25 -0.43
CA GLU A 219 -0.64 30.31 0.86
C GLU A 219 -1.43 31.05 1.95
N GLN A 220 -2.76 31.18 1.77
CA GLN A 220 -3.65 31.87 2.71
C GLN A 220 -4.41 30.91 3.62
N LEU A 221 -4.34 29.59 3.41
CA LEU A 221 -5.08 28.63 4.23
C LEU A 221 -4.68 28.70 5.71
N LYS A 222 -3.38 28.64 6.03
CA LYS A 222 -2.92 28.69 7.44
C LYS A 222 -3.32 30.01 8.13
N PRO A 223 -3.08 31.20 7.56
CA PRO A 223 -3.54 32.46 8.15
C PRO A 223 -5.06 32.54 8.36
N VAL A 224 -5.85 32.16 7.35
CA VAL A 224 -7.32 32.17 7.46
C VAL A 224 -7.80 31.22 8.54
N MET A 225 -7.30 29.98 8.58
CA MET A 225 -7.69 28.99 9.59
C MET A 225 -7.28 29.44 10.99
N LYS A 226 -6.08 30.01 11.17
CA LYS A 226 -5.62 30.49 12.48
C LYS A 226 -6.56 31.56 13.03
N LEU A 227 -6.82 32.61 12.25
CA LEU A 227 -7.72 33.69 12.65
C LEU A 227 -9.16 33.19 12.86
N ALA A 228 -9.63 32.24 12.05
CA ALA A 228 -10.99 31.71 12.20
C ALA A 228 -11.14 30.89 13.49
N ILE A 229 -10.16 30.02 13.79
CA ILE A 229 -10.15 29.19 15.00
C ILE A 229 -10.07 30.04 16.26
N THR A 230 -9.18 31.04 16.29
CA THR A 230 -9.06 31.94 17.44
C THR A 230 -10.24 32.93 17.56
N GLY A 231 -11.12 32.98 16.56
CA GLY A 231 -12.26 33.88 16.53
C GLY A 231 -11.90 35.32 16.13
N GLU A 232 -10.73 35.55 15.54
CA GLU A 232 -10.21 36.88 15.14
C GLU A 232 -10.43 37.20 13.65
N LEU A 233 -10.91 36.25 12.85
CA LEU A 233 -11.14 36.47 11.43
C LEU A 233 -12.27 37.48 11.21
N THR A 234 -11.97 38.54 10.44
CA THR A 234 -12.96 39.52 9.98
C THR A 234 -13.16 39.41 8.48
N GLU A 235 -14.32 39.83 7.97
CA GLU A 235 -14.57 39.90 6.52
C GLU A 235 -13.50 40.72 5.79
N ALA A 236 -13.09 41.85 6.37
CA ALA A 236 -12.06 42.71 5.80
C ALA A 236 -10.72 41.97 5.64
N SER A 237 -10.25 41.32 6.71
CA SER A 237 -9.01 40.53 6.68
C SER A 237 -9.09 39.36 5.70
N PHE A 238 -10.24 38.66 5.66
CA PHE A 238 -10.48 37.59 4.70
C PHE A 238 -10.41 38.08 3.25
N TYR A 239 -11.14 39.14 2.91
CA TYR A 239 -11.17 39.64 1.55
C TYR A 239 -9.85 40.29 1.11
N GLN A 240 -9.04 40.79 2.05
CA GLN A 240 -7.66 41.20 1.80
C GLN A 240 -6.80 40.01 1.38
N MET A 241 -6.79 38.93 2.17
CA MET A 241 -6.07 37.69 1.84
C MET A 241 -6.55 37.07 0.52
N MET A 242 -7.85 37.08 0.28
CA MET A 242 -8.45 36.53 -0.94
C MET A 242 -8.01 37.25 -2.23
N ARG A 243 -7.44 38.46 -2.18
CA ARG A 243 -6.95 39.16 -3.39
C ARG A 243 -5.88 38.35 -4.13
N SER A 244 -5.15 37.48 -3.44
CA SER A 244 -4.12 36.59 -4.00
C SER A 244 -4.65 35.63 -5.07
N ARG A 245 -5.96 35.33 -5.09
CA ARG A 245 -6.58 34.47 -6.12
C ARG A 245 -6.35 34.95 -7.54
N ARG A 246 -6.20 36.26 -7.71
CA ARG A 246 -5.94 36.93 -9.00
C ARG A 246 -4.61 36.52 -9.62
N ASN A 247 -3.74 35.83 -8.88
CA ASN A 247 -2.44 35.35 -9.33
C ASN A 247 -2.48 33.87 -9.79
N ILE A 248 -3.58 33.15 -9.52
CA ILE A 248 -3.68 31.72 -9.79
C ILE A 248 -4.34 31.45 -11.15
N LEU A 249 -3.72 30.59 -11.96
CA LEU A 249 -4.23 30.20 -13.28
C LEU A 249 -5.63 29.56 -13.25
N PHE A 250 -5.92 28.75 -12.24
CA PHE A 250 -7.23 28.13 -12.07
C PHE A 250 -8.34 29.18 -11.91
N TYR A 251 -8.12 30.22 -11.10
CA TYR A 251 -9.07 31.33 -10.93
C TYR A 251 -9.37 32.02 -12.26
N ARG A 252 -8.37 32.19 -13.14
CA ARG A 252 -8.57 32.72 -14.50
C ARG A 252 -9.54 31.85 -15.29
N LYS A 253 -9.31 30.53 -15.33
CA LYS A 253 -10.18 29.59 -16.07
C LYS A 253 -11.62 29.62 -15.56
N VAL A 254 -11.81 29.61 -14.23
CA VAL A 254 -13.16 29.67 -13.62
C VAL A 254 -13.89 30.95 -14.03
N LEU A 255 -13.22 32.11 -14.03
CA LEU A 255 -13.84 33.35 -14.46
C LEU A 255 -14.07 33.43 -15.96
N GLU A 256 -13.21 32.85 -16.80
CA GLU A 256 -13.45 32.75 -18.25
C GLU A 256 -14.75 31.97 -18.51
N SER A 257 -14.90 30.78 -17.92
CA SER A 257 -16.13 29.98 -18.04
C SER A 257 -17.36 30.70 -17.47
N HIS A 258 -17.20 31.43 -16.36
CA HIS A 258 -18.29 32.22 -15.79
C HIS A 258 -18.73 33.39 -16.70
N LEU A 259 -17.78 34.05 -17.38
CA LEU A 259 -18.09 35.11 -18.35
C LEU A 259 -18.78 34.55 -19.59
N GLU A 260 -18.31 33.41 -20.11
CA GLU A 260 -18.96 32.66 -21.20
C GLU A 260 -20.42 32.32 -20.84
N ALA A 261 -20.65 31.71 -19.68
CA ALA A 261 -21.98 31.33 -19.22
C ALA A 261 -22.96 32.51 -19.05
N ARG A 262 -22.43 33.74 -18.91
CA ARG A 262 -23.23 34.99 -18.84
C ARG A 262 -23.36 35.72 -20.18
N GLY A 263 -22.93 35.10 -21.29
CA GLY A 263 -22.94 35.75 -22.61
C GLY A 263 -21.96 36.92 -22.72
N ARG A 264 -20.91 36.95 -21.87
CA ARG A 264 -19.90 38.01 -21.78
C ARG A 264 -18.54 37.60 -22.35
N ALA A 265 -18.56 36.76 -23.38
CA ALA A 265 -17.34 36.28 -24.04
C ALA A 265 -16.51 37.44 -24.63
N ASP A 266 -17.15 38.57 -24.97
CA ASP A 266 -16.52 39.83 -25.39
C ASP A 266 -15.45 40.34 -24.39
N ARG A 267 -15.60 40.04 -23.10
CA ARG A 267 -14.70 40.50 -22.04
C ARG A 267 -13.49 39.59 -21.80
N ILE A 268 -13.50 38.37 -22.33
CA ILE A 268 -12.45 37.38 -22.07
C ILE A 268 -11.07 37.84 -22.55
N PRO A 269 -10.90 38.42 -23.75
CA PRO A 269 -9.59 38.91 -24.19
C PRO A 269 -9.01 39.99 -23.27
N ALA A 270 -9.84 40.94 -22.83
CA ALA A 270 -9.44 42.00 -21.91
C ALA A 270 -9.05 41.43 -20.53
N PHE A 271 -9.82 40.48 -20.02
CA PHE A 271 -9.52 39.79 -18.76
C PHE A 271 -8.20 39.00 -18.84
N ARG A 272 -7.96 38.25 -19.92
CA ARG A 272 -6.70 37.53 -20.17
C ARG A 272 -5.50 38.49 -20.21
N ARG A 273 -5.66 39.64 -20.86
CA ARG A 273 -4.63 40.69 -20.89
C ARG A 273 -4.33 41.23 -19.49
N ALA A 274 -5.36 41.59 -18.72
CA ALA A 274 -5.21 42.07 -17.35
C ALA A 274 -4.53 41.02 -16.43
N PHE A 275 -4.93 39.75 -16.55
CA PHE A 275 -4.30 38.65 -15.82
C PHE A 275 -2.82 38.49 -16.19
N LYS A 276 -2.48 38.56 -17.49
CA LYS A 276 -1.09 38.46 -17.97
C LYS A 276 -0.22 39.62 -17.45
N VAL A 277 -0.74 40.85 -17.47
CA VAL A 277 -0.04 42.03 -16.93
C VAL A 277 0.21 41.86 -15.44
N ARG A 278 -0.81 41.48 -14.67
CA ARG A 278 -0.68 41.24 -13.23
C ARG A 278 0.34 40.14 -12.92
N ARG A 279 0.29 39.01 -13.64
CA ARG A 279 1.23 37.91 -13.41
C ARG A 279 2.67 38.31 -13.70
N ARG A 280 2.92 39.14 -14.71
CA ARG A 280 4.25 39.72 -14.96
C ARG A 280 4.71 40.63 -13.82
N GLN A 281 3.82 41.46 -13.28
CA GLN A 281 4.14 42.32 -12.14
C GLN A 281 4.46 41.52 -10.87
N VAL A 282 3.68 40.45 -10.60
CA VAL A 282 3.92 39.56 -9.46
C VAL A 282 5.24 38.81 -9.62
N LEU A 283 5.51 38.22 -10.80
CA LEU A 283 6.79 37.55 -11.06
C LEU A 283 7.99 38.50 -11.00
N ALA A 284 7.84 39.75 -11.45
CA ALA A 284 8.88 40.77 -11.33
C ALA A 284 9.11 41.18 -9.87
N ALA A 285 8.05 41.33 -9.08
CA ALA A 285 8.14 41.63 -7.64
C ALA A 285 8.73 40.46 -6.85
N GLU A 286 8.37 39.22 -7.16
CA GLU A 286 8.94 38.00 -6.58
C GLU A 286 10.42 37.83 -6.97
N GLY A 287 10.78 38.11 -8.23
CA GLY A 287 12.18 38.12 -8.68
C GLY A 287 13.02 39.20 -7.97
N THR A 288 12.47 40.40 -7.80
CA THR A 288 13.13 41.50 -7.08
C THR A 288 13.24 41.21 -5.57
N GLN A 289 12.23 40.56 -4.97
CA GLN A 289 12.27 40.11 -3.57
C GLN A 289 13.23 38.94 -3.35
N ALA A 290 13.35 38.01 -4.30
CA ALA A 290 14.32 36.92 -4.25
C ALA A 290 15.76 37.41 -4.44
N GLU A 291 15.98 38.40 -5.31
CA GLU A 291 17.28 39.08 -5.44
C GLU A 291 17.61 39.89 -4.18
N ALA A 292 16.64 40.60 -3.58
CA ALA A 292 16.84 41.35 -2.33
C ALA A 292 16.96 40.46 -1.07
N SER A 293 16.37 39.27 -1.05
CA SER A 293 16.50 38.31 0.06
C SER A 293 17.72 37.39 -0.07
N SER A 294 18.40 37.39 -1.23
CA SER A 294 19.68 36.69 -1.44
C SER A 294 20.89 37.43 -0.86
N SER A 295 20.69 38.64 -0.31
CA SER A 295 21.73 39.44 0.34
C SER A 295 21.33 39.80 1.77
N ASP A 296 21.45 38.85 2.70
CA ASP A 296 21.78 39.12 4.11
C ASP A 296 22.13 37.84 4.90
N PRO A 297 22.79 37.95 6.08
CA PRO A 297 23.92 37.12 6.49
C PRO A 297 23.56 35.88 7.33
N ALA A 298 24.62 35.12 7.66
CA ALA A 298 24.62 33.87 8.43
C ALA A 298 23.72 33.88 9.70
N PRO A 299 23.13 32.72 10.06
CA PRO A 299 22.19 32.62 11.18
C PRO A 299 22.85 32.97 12.51
N ALA A 300 22.25 33.91 13.24
CA ALA A 300 22.58 34.20 14.62
C ALA A 300 22.17 33.01 15.51
N THR A 301 23.11 32.55 16.33
CA THR A 301 22.93 31.62 17.45
C THR A 301 21.81 32.10 18.37
N ALA A 302 20.76 31.28 18.52
CA ALA A 302 19.75 31.47 19.56
C ALA A 302 20.32 31.02 20.91
N THR A 303 20.57 31.99 21.78
CA THR A 303 20.80 31.79 23.21
C THR A 303 19.52 31.26 23.87
N VAL A 304 19.66 30.16 24.59
CA VAL A 304 18.63 29.57 25.44
C VAL A 304 18.28 30.57 26.54
N ALA A 305 17.01 31.00 26.60
CA ALA A 305 16.48 31.73 27.74
C ALA A 305 16.03 30.72 28.79
N GLU A 306 16.63 30.78 29.98
CA GLU A 306 16.19 30.07 31.18
C GLU A 306 14.80 30.57 31.60
N THR A 307 13.80 29.70 31.51
CA THR A 307 12.54 29.87 32.24
C THR A 307 12.66 29.18 33.59
N THR A 308 12.67 29.99 34.64
CA THR A 308 12.63 29.57 36.05
C THR A 308 11.40 28.69 36.32
N SER A 309 11.62 27.45 36.75
CA SER A 309 10.59 26.54 37.24
C SER A 309 9.98 27.04 38.56
N ALA A 310 8.66 27.08 38.63
CA ALA A 310 7.95 27.18 39.91
C ALA A 310 8.14 25.88 40.72
N PRO A 311 8.15 25.93 42.07
CA PRO A 311 8.46 24.77 42.90
C PRO A 311 7.35 23.72 42.84
N VAL A 312 7.78 22.47 42.68
CA VAL A 312 6.96 21.26 42.76
C VAL A 312 6.42 21.13 44.19
N PRO A 313 5.09 20.98 44.41
CA PRO A 313 4.56 20.69 45.74
C PRO A 313 5.02 19.29 46.20
N PRO A 314 5.27 19.08 47.50
CA PRO A 314 5.78 17.81 48.00
C PRO A 314 4.77 16.68 47.77
N VAL A 315 5.28 15.55 47.28
CA VAL A 315 4.56 14.28 47.14
C VAL A 315 4.11 13.83 48.54
N PRO A 316 2.81 13.55 48.77
CA PRO A 316 2.38 13.00 50.04
C PRO A 316 2.91 11.57 50.22
N ASP A 317 3.27 11.27 51.46
CA ASP A 317 3.80 9.99 51.93
C ASP A 317 2.83 8.84 51.57
N VAL A 318 3.33 7.81 50.87
CA VAL A 318 2.50 6.76 50.24
C VAL A 318 2.07 5.65 51.21
N ASN A 319 2.07 5.93 52.51
CA ASN A 319 1.72 4.96 53.55
C ASN A 319 0.45 5.38 54.28
N GLU A 320 -0.68 5.24 53.58
CA GLU A 320 -2.02 4.86 54.08
C GLU A 320 -3.06 5.18 53.00
N ALA A 321 -3.05 4.37 51.92
CA ALA A 321 -4.22 4.32 51.05
C ALA A 321 -5.35 3.57 51.77
N PRO A 322 -6.58 4.09 51.83
CA PRO A 322 -7.72 3.35 52.36
C PRO A 322 -7.86 2.04 51.59
N SER A 323 -8.19 0.94 52.28
CA SER A 323 -8.38 -0.36 51.63
C SER A 323 -9.44 -0.23 50.54
N VAL A 324 -8.99 -0.15 49.29
CA VAL A 324 -9.87 -0.20 48.13
C VAL A 324 -10.54 -1.56 48.17
N SER A 325 -11.86 -1.56 48.37
CA SER A 325 -12.67 -2.76 48.17
C SER A 325 -12.25 -3.39 46.84
N PRO A 326 -11.96 -4.70 46.79
CA PRO A 326 -11.56 -5.32 45.53
C PRO A 326 -12.62 -4.98 44.49
N LEU A 327 -12.19 -4.33 43.40
CA LEU A 327 -13.04 -4.12 42.24
C LEU A 327 -13.69 -5.47 41.90
N PRO A 328 -15.00 -5.50 41.59
CA PRO A 328 -15.64 -6.74 41.19
C PRO A 328 -14.78 -7.37 40.10
N ARG A 329 -14.36 -8.63 40.30
CA ARG A 329 -13.57 -9.37 39.31
C ARG A 329 -14.33 -9.26 37.98
N SER A 330 -13.75 -8.54 37.03
CA SER A 330 -14.20 -8.55 35.65
C SER A 330 -14.33 -10.01 35.24
N THR A 331 -15.55 -10.43 34.94
CA THR A 331 -15.85 -11.73 34.34
C THR A 331 -15.50 -11.77 32.86
N GLY A 332 -14.90 -10.70 32.31
CA GLY A 332 -14.50 -10.60 30.91
C GLY A 332 -13.31 -11.50 30.60
N ALA A 333 -13.36 -12.17 29.45
CA ALA A 333 -12.23 -12.94 28.95
C ALA A 333 -11.04 -11.99 28.68
N TYR A 334 -9.83 -12.41 29.05
CA TYR A 334 -8.59 -11.71 28.72
C TYR A 334 -7.85 -12.44 27.61
N PRO A 335 -7.09 -11.72 26.76
CA PRO A 335 -6.21 -12.36 25.78
C PRO A 335 -5.29 -13.37 26.45
N ARG A 336 -5.08 -14.53 25.81
CA ARG A 336 -4.23 -15.61 26.34
C ARG A 336 -2.74 -15.35 26.13
N THR A 337 -2.39 -14.24 25.49
CA THR A 337 -1.04 -13.86 25.16
C THR A 337 -0.38 -13.20 26.37
N ARG A 338 0.92 -13.47 26.60
CA ARG A 338 1.67 -12.98 27.76
C ARG A 338 2.15 -11.52 27.63
N ALA A 339 1.58 -10.76 26.71
CA ALA A 339 2.03 -9.42 26.36
C ALA A 339 1.08 -8.34 26.83
N ASN A 340 1.45 -7.08 26.63
CA ASN A 340 0.57 -5.97 26.96
C ASN A 340 -0.62 -5.97 26.02
N ALA A 341 -1.83 -5.86 26.57
CA ALA A 341 -3.06 -5.74 25.80
C ALA A 341 -3.79 -4.47 26.21
N TRP A 342 -4.06 -3.61 25.24
CA TRP A 342 -4.76 -2.35 25.42
C TRP A 342 -6.03 -2.33 24.57
N MET A 343 -6.99 -1.49 24.97
CA MET A 343 -8.22 -1.27 24.19
C MET A 343 -8.97 -2.57 23.86
N ILE A 344 -9.02 -3.50 24.82
CA ILE A 344 -9.68 -4.79 24.65
C ILE A 344 -11.17 -4.56 24.44
N THR A 345 -11.71 -5.13 23.36
CA THR A 345 -13.13 -5.11 23.03
C THR A 345 -13.60 -6.52 22.67
N GLU A 346 -14.77 -6.92 23.15
CA GLU A 346 -15.43 -8.14 22.69
C GLU A 346 -16.19 -7.85 21.40
N GLN A 347 -15.87 -8.55 20.31
CA GLN A 347 -16.53 -8.42 19.02
C GLN A 347 -16.64 -9.79 18.33
N ASN A 348 -17.84 -10.10 17.81
CA ASN A 348 -18.12 -11.33 17.03
C ASN A 348 -17.65 -12.64 17.72
N GLY A 349 -17.84 -12.75 19.04
CA GLY A 349 -17.43 -13.93 19.80
C GLY A 349 -15.91 -14.06 20.04
N GLY A 350 -15.14 -12.99 19.82
CA GLY A 350 -13.70 -12.92 20.11
C GLY A 350 -13.28 -11.63 20.79
N LEU A 351 -11.99 -11.55 21.13
CA LEU A 351 -11.35 -10.38 21.73
C LEU A 351 -10.53 -9.63 20.67
N ALA A 352 -10.84 -8.36 20.44
CA ALA A 352 -10.06 -7.46 19.61
C ALA A 352 -9.30 -6.48 20.51
N TYR A 353 -7.98 -6.38 20.35
CA TYR A 353 -7.12 -5.58 21.23
C TYR A 353 -5.89 -5.06 20.48
N LEU A 354 -5.24 -4.03 21.02
CA LEU A 354 -3.90 -3.60 20.59
C LEU A 354 -2.85 -4.27 21.47
N SER A 355 -1.74 -4.70 20.88
CA SER A 355 -0.63 -5.28 21.63
C SER A 355 0.71 -5.03 20.93
N ASP A 356 1.80 -5.02 21.69
CA ASP A 356 3.19 -4.95 21.25
C ASP A 356 3.84 -6.34 21.11
N GLN A 357 3.05 -7.42 21.25
CA GLN A 357 3.53 -8.80 21.28
C GLN A 357 4.25 -9.28 20.01
N TYR A 358 4.09 -8.59 18.89
CA TYR A 358 4.75 -8.93 17.63
C TYR A 358 5.94 -8.00 17.41
N GLU A 359 7.14 -8.50 17.73
CA GLU A 359 8.41 -7.80 17.51
C GLU A 359 8.47 -6.37 18.08
N ASN A 360 7.82 -6.14 19.23
CA ASN A 360 7.68 -4.81 19.85
C ASN A 360 6.97 -3.78 18.96
N THR A 361 6.20 -4.25 17.96
CA THR A 361 5.37 -3.41 17.10
C THR A 361 3.95 -3.43 17.62
N VAL A 362 3.39 -2.25 17.88
CA VAL A 362 1.98 -2.12 18.28
C VAL A 362 1.08 -2.35 17.08
N ILE A 363 0.40 -3.49 17.04
CA ILE A 363 -0.62 -3.80 16.02
C ILE A 363 -1.92 -4.26 16.68
N GLY A 364 -2.99 -4.26 15.89
CA GLY A 364 -4.26 -4.86 16.30
C GLY A 364 -4.21 -6.38 16.21
N PHE A 365 -4.80 -7.04 17.20
CA PHE A 365 -4.98 -8.48 17.27
C PHE A 365 -6.44 -8.82 17.47
N GLU A 366 -6.81 -9.99 16.99
CA GLU A 366 -8.09 -10.60 17.23
C GLU A 366 -7.85 -12.04 17.70
N GLU A 367 -8.40 -12.39 18.86
CA GLU A 367 -8.38 -13.74 19.41
C GLU A 367 -9.79 -14.35 19.34
N ARG A 368 -9.91 -15.49 18.63
CA ARG A 368 -11.15 -16.29 18.52
C ARG A 368 -10.80 -17.75 18.66
N ASN A 369 -11.59 -18.50 19.43
CA ASN A 369 -11.47 -19.96 19.57
C ASN A 369 -10.04 -20.44 19.92
N GLY A 370 -9.29 -19.66 20.73
CA GLY A 370 -7.92 -19.99 21.12
C GLY A 370 -6.86 -19.76 20.04
N LYS A 371 -7.22 -19.13 18.92
CA LYS A 371 -6.32 -18.70 17.84
C LYS A 371 -6.21 -17.18 17.88
N THR A 372 -5.00 -16.67 17.67
CA THR A 372 -4.72 -15.22 17.61
C THR A 372 -4.23 -14.87 16.23
N LEU A 373 -4.90 -13.93 15.56
CA LEU A 373 -4.48 -13.37 14.29
C LEU A 373 -4.29 -11.86 14.43
N ALA A 374 -3.48 -11.27 13.55
CA ALA A 374 -3.45 -9.83 13.39
C ALA A 374 -4.80 -9.32 12.86
N GLN A 375 -5.20 -8.13 13.27
CA GLN A 375 -6.34 -7.44 12.68
C GLN A 375 -5.95 -6.96 11.28
N THR A 376 -6.50 -7.63 10.27
CA THR A 376 -6.20 -7.39 8.86
C THR A 376 -7.48 -7.09 8.07
N PRO A 377 -7.39 -6.56 6.84
CA PRO A 377 -8.52 -6.43 5.93
C PRO A 377 -9.33 -7.73 5.79
N PRO A 378 -10.61 -7.63 5.38
CA PRO A 378 -11.54 -8.76 5.43
C PRO A 378 -11.14 -9.93 4.51
N VAL A 379 -10.45 -9.69 3.39
CA VAL A 379 -10.07 -10.76 2.46
C VAL A 379 -8.74 -11.38 2.88
N ALA A 380 -8.74 -12.71 3.08
CA ALA A 380 -7.51 -13.49 3.24
C ALA A 380 -6.94 -13.88 1.87
N LEU A 381 -5.62 -13.86 1.72
CA LEU A 381 -4.93 -14.25 0.49
C LEU A 381 -4.37 -15.66 0.60
N GLY A 382 -4.65 -16.53 -0.36
CA GLY A 382 -4.02 -17.84 -0.50
C GLY A 382 -2.73 -17.74 -1.30
N MET A 383 -1.62 -18.14 -0.69
CA MET A 383 -0.32 -18.28 -1.35
C MET A 383 0.09 -19.74 -1.24
N LEU A 384 0.17 -20.42 -2.37
CA LEU A 384 0.29 -21.88 -2.40
C LEU A 384 1.60 -22.29 -3.07
N THR A 385 2.18 -23.41 -2.64
CA THR A 385 3.23 -24.11 -3.40
C THR A 385 2.76 -25.54 -3.69
N TYR A 386 2.99 -26.00 -4.92
CA TYR A 386 2.54 -27.31 -5.38
C TYR A 386 3.58 -27.98 -6.29
N GLY A 387 4.01 -29.20 -5.94
CA GLY A 387 4.92 -29.98 -6.76
C GLY A 387 5.90 -30.85 -5.98
N GLY A 388 7.14 -30.99 -6.45
CA GLY A 388 8.14 -31.90 -5.89
C GLY A 388 9.39 -31.26 -5.31
N GLN A 389 9.46 -29.94 -5.21
CA GLN A 389 10.61 -29.28 -4.56
C GLN A 389 10.54 -29.44 -3.04
N VAL A 390 11.67 -29.78 -2.43
CA VAL A 390 11.89 -29.65 -0.98
C VAL A 390 12.43 -28.25 -0.70
N PHE A 391 11.81 -27.57 0.26
CA PHE A 391 12.26 -26.25 0.69
C PHE A 391 13.02 -26.37 2.01
N PRO A 392 14.25 -25.84 2.12
CA PRO A 392 14.92 -25.71 3.41
C PRO A 392 14.17 -24.71 4.29
N ASP A 393 14.34 -24.82 5.61
CA ASP A 393 13.88 -23.79 6.54
C ASP A 393 14.70 -22.51 6.34
N LEU A 394 14.03 -21.36 6.27
CA LEU A 394 14.66 -20.10 5.87
C LEU A 394 14.84 -19.17 7.08
N PRO A 395 16.05 -18.61 7.29
CA PRO A 395 16.37 -17.79 8.45
C PRO A 395 15.92 -16.33 8.26
N PHE A 396 14.62 -16.09 8.05
CA PHE A 396 14.11 -14.71 8.06
C PHE A 396 14.23 -14.09 9.45
N ALA A 397 14.44 -12.77 9.49
CA ALA A 397 14.48 -12.01 10.74
C ALA A 397 13.12 -11.98 11.46
N GLU A 398 12.02 -12.01 10.69
CA GLU A 398 10.66 -12.09 11.19
C GLU A 398 9.93 -13.30 10.61
N ASP A 399 8.97 -13.84 11.35
CA ASP A 399 8.28 -15.08 10.99
C ASP A 399 6.82 -14.87 10.54
N GLY A 400 6.30 -13.66 10.68
CA GLY A 400 4.94 -13.31 10.27
C GLY A 400 3.83 -14.14 10.91
N ARG A 401 4.06 -14.80 12.06
CA ARG A 401 3.16 -15.83 12.64
C ARG A 401 1.70 -15.42 12.88
N PHE A 402 1.41 -14.12 12.96
CA PHE A 402 0.04 -13.62 13.14
C PHE A 402 -0.64 -13.19 11.84
N HIS A 403 0.13 -13.08 10.75
CA HIS A 403 -0.36 -12.72 9.41
C HIS A 403 -0.36 -13.93 8.48
N VAL A 404 0.69 -14.74 8.52
CA VAL A 404 0.93 -15.87 7.61
C VAL A 404 0.70 -17.17 8.36
N VAL A 405 -0.37 -17.89 8.00
CA VAL A 405 -0.87 -19.05 8.73
C VAL A 405 -1.20 -20.22 7.80
N ASP A 406 -1.20 -21.43 8.33
CA ASP A 406 -1.58 -22.65 7.62
C ASP A 406 -3.12 -22.84 7.54
N GLU A 407 -3.57 -24.00 7.05
CA GLU A 407 -4.99 -24.36 6.96
C GLU A 407 -5.72 -24.42 8.32
N ASN A 408 -4.99 -24.50 9.43
CA ASN A 408 -5.51 -24.52 10.80
C ASN A 408 -5.34 -23.18 11.50
N LEU A 409 -5.03 -22.12 10.75
CA LEU A 409 -4.72 -20.78 11.24
C LEU A 409 -3.57 -20.78 12.25
N ASP A 410 -2.59 -21.67 12.05
CA ASP A 410 -1.36 -21.73 12.81
C ASP A 410 -0.20 -21.10 12.02
N GLY A 411 0.46 -20.12 12.63
CA GLY A 411 1.62 -19.45 12.06
C GLY A 411 2.95 -19.92 12.64
N ALA A 412 2.99 -20.96 13.49
CA ALA A 412 4.21 -21.43 14.15
C ALA A 412 4.97 -22.53 13.38
N GLY A 413 4.49 -22.94 12.20
CA GLY A 413 5.11 -23.98 11.38
C GLY A 413 6.48 -23.59 10.80
N PRO A 414 7.15 -24.49 10.04
CA PRO A 414 8.42 -24.20 9.37
C PRO A 414 8.32 -22.99 8.43
N LEU A 415 9.38 -22.19 8.34
CA LEU A 415 9.42 -20.97 7.54
C LEU A 415 9.99 -21.25 6.15
N ASN A 416 9.23 -21.99 5.35
CA ASN A 416 9.63 -22.43 4.02
C ASN A 416 8.45 -22.45 3.04
N GLY A 417 8.73 -22.71 1.76
CA GLY A 417 7.73 -22.84 0.70
C GLY A 417 6.71 -21.68 0.69
N ALA A 418 5.43 -22.00 0.81
CA ALA A 418 4.35 -21.02 0.81
C ALA A 418 4.43 -20.00 1.97
N ARG A 419 4.91 -20.42 3.14
CA ARG A 419 5.02 -19.53 4.30
C ARG A 419 6.12 -18.49 4.08
N ALA A 420 7.22 -18.89 3.47
CA ALA A 420 8.27 -17.96 3.04
C ALA A 420 7.77 -16.94 2.00
N ILE A 421 6.97 -17.38 1.02
CA ILE A 421 6.31 -16.46 0.07
C ILE A 421 5.42 -15.46 0.81
N GLY A 422 4.62 -15.93 1.77
CA GLY A 422 3.76 -15.08 2.58
C GLY A 422 4.51 -14.05 3.42
N VAL A 423 5.63 -14.43 4.02
CA VAL A 423 6.48 -13.49 4.80
C VAL A 423 7.17 -12.49 3.88
N CYS A 424 7.68 -12.92 2.71
CA CYS A 424 8.19 -11.99 1.70
C CYS A 424 7.10 -11.00 1.26
N ASP A 425 5.87 -11.44 1.02
CA ASP A 425 4.78 -10.57 0.62
C ASP A 425 4.41 -9.57 1.74
N MET A 426 4.37 -10.03 3.00
CA MET A 426 4.17 -9.18 4.17
C MET A 426 5.26 -8.10 4.29
N LEU A 427 6.54 -8.48 4.11
CA LEU A 427 7.68 -7.57 4.08
C LEU A 427 7.52 -6.48 3.00
N GLN A 428 7.10 -6.87 1.79
CA GLN A 428 6.88 -5.94 0.68
C GLN A 428 5.67 -5.03 0.93
N CYS A 429 4.57 -5.54 1.51
CA CYS A 429 3.44 -4.70 1.94
C CYS A 429 3.90 -3.63 2.94
N ARG A 430 4.69 -4.04 3.93
CA ARG A 430 5.18 -3.16 4.98
C ARG A 430 6.09 -2.07 4.43
N ASP A 431 7.01 -2.40 3.53
CA ASP A 431 7.89 -1.43 2.86
C ASP A 431 7.10 -0.41 2.03
N ALA A 432 6.00 -0.84 1.42
CA ALA A 432 5.09 0.01 0.66
C ALA A 432 4.10 0.81 1.53
N GLY A 433 4.14 0.68 2.87
CA GLY A 433 3.21 1.35 3.79
C GLY A 433 1.79 0.77 3.79
N LEU A 434 1.59 -0.40 3.18
CA LEU A 434 0.29 -1.05 3.03
C LEU A 434 -0.05 -1.91 4.26
N ALA A 435 -1.34 -2.00 4.57
CA ALA A 435 -1.83 -2.91 5.60
C ALA A 435 -1.51 -4.38 5.27
N GLY A 436 -0.94 -5.09 6.25
CA GLY A 436 -0.76 -6.54 6.17
C GLY A 436 -2.10 -7.28 6.03
N ARG A 437 -2.08 -8.42 5.35
CA ARG A 437 -3.25 -9.29 5.18
C ARG A 437 -3.07 -10.59 5.92
N THR A 438 -4.19 -11.24 6.23
CA THR A 438 -4.14 -12.67 6.57
C THR A 438 -3.76 -13.42 5.30
N VAL A 439 -2.63 -14.11 5.33
CA VAL A 439 -2.13 -14.97 4.27
C VAL A 439 -2.31 -16.41 4.71
N LEU A 440 -3.08 -17.18 3.94
CA LEU A 440 -3.14 -18.61 4.05
C LEU A 440 -2.02 -19.22 3.21
N ALA A 441 -1.00 -19.74 3.86
CA ALA A 441 0.18 -20.33 3.25
C ALA A 441 0.11 -21.86 3.26
N LEU A 442 -0.02 -22.48 2.09
CA LEU A 442 -0.12 -23.94 1.98
C LEU A 442 0.98 -24.51 1.08
N THR A 443 1.85 -25.35 1.67
CA THR A 443 2.86 -26.11 0.93
C THR A 443 2.40 -27.54 0.72
N GLN A 444 2.29 -27.95 -0.54
CA GLN A 444 2.02 -29.32 -0.94
C GLN A 444 3.19 -29.82 -1.77
N ASN A 445 4.06 -30.62 -1.16
CA ASN A 445 5.26 -31.11 -1.81
C ASN A 445 5.46 -32.63 -1.69
N GLN A 446 5.92 -33.25 -2.78
CA GLN A 446 6.31 -34.66 -2.85
C GLN A 446 7.59 -34.80 -3.68
N PRO A 447 8.76 -35.03 -3.06
CA PRO A 447 10.01 -35.19 -3.78
C PRO A 447 9.93 -36.31 -4.81
N GLY A 448 10.34 -36.03 -6.05
CA GLY A 448 10.27 -37.00 -7.15
C GLY A 448 8.85 -37.27 -7.66
N ILE A 449 7.89 -36.36 -7.41
CA ILE A 449 6.53 -36.47 -7.94
C ILE A 449 6.52 -36.75 -9.45
N THR A 450 5.72 -37.72 -9.84
CA THR A 450 5.51 -38.06 -11.25
C THR A 450 4.41 -37.19 -11.87
N ALA A 451 4.40 -37.10 -13.21
CA ALA A 451 3.37 -36.34 -13.92
C ALA A 451 1.94 -36.81 -13.60
N ALA A 452 1.72 -38.12 -13.40
CA ALA A 452 0.40 -38.65 -13.04
C ALA A 452 -0.01 -38.27 -11.61
N GLU A 453 0.94 -38.20 -10.67
CA GLU A 453 0.68 -37.85 -9.28
C GLU A 453 0.37 -36.35 -9.08
N ALA A 454 0.76 -35.48 -10.01
CA ALA A 454 0.42 -34.06 -9.96
C ALA A 454 -0.99 -33.73 -10.51
N LEU A 455 -1.72 -34.72 -11.04
CA LEU A 455 -3.02 -34.54 -11.69
C LEU A 455 -4.20 -34.94 -10.77
N PRO A 456 -5.44 -34.49 -11.08
CA PRO A 456 -6.62 -34.69 -10.22
C PRO A 456 -6.94 -36.11 -9.78
N GLY A 457 -6.48 -37.14 -10.51
CA GLY A 457 -6.74 -38.54 -10.17
C GLY A 457 -5.91 -39.08 -9.00
N SER A 458 -4.93 -38.32 -8.49
CA SER A 458 -4.00 -38.79 -7.47
C SER A 458 -4.42 -38.44 -6.05
N ASP A 459 -3.95 -39.24 -5.08
CA ASP A 459 -4.11 -38.94 -3.65
C ASP A 459 -3.40 -37.63 -3.26
N PHE A 460 -2.25 -37.34 -3.88
CA PHE A 460 -1.49 -36.11 -3.65
C PHE A 460 -2.31 -34.85 -3.99
N TYR A 461 -3.00 -34.86 -5.14
CA TYR A 461 -3.87 -33.77 -5.55
C TYR A 461 -5.13 -33.68 -4.69
N GLN A 462 -5.77 -34.81 -4.38
CA GLN A 462 -6.99 -34.81 -3.56
C GLN A 462 -6.73 -34.36 -2.12
N ALA A 463 -5.59 -34.75 -1.53
CA ALA A 463 -5.16 -34.28 -0.23
C ALA A 463 -4.98 -32.75 -0.21
N PHE A 464 -4.42 -32.18 -1.28
CA PHE A 464 -4.29 -30.73 -1.41
C PHE A 464 -5.65 -30.03 -1.40
N LEU A 465 -6.61 -30.50 -2.19
CA LEU A 465 -7.97 -29.92 -2.19
C LEU A 465 -8.68 -30.06 -0.85
N ALA A 466 -8.45 -31.16 -0.12
CA ALA A 466 -9.01 -31.35 1.21
C ALA A 466 -8.46 -30.30 2.20
N ARG A 467 -7.15 -30.05 2.19
CA ARG A 467 -6.51 -29.01 3.00
C ARG A 467 -7.03 -27.61 2.65
N MET A 468 -7.27 -27.33 1.38
CA MET A 468 -7.87 -26.06 0.94
C MET A 468 -9.31 -25.88 1.44
N LYS A 469 -10.12 -26.94 1.49
CA LYS A 469 -11.46 -26.89 2.10
C LYS A 469 -11.39 -26.64 3.61
N THR A 470 -10.43 -27.28 4.30
CA THR A 470 -10.17 -27.01 5.72
C THR A 470 -9.84 -25.54 5.96
N ALA A 471 -8.98 -24.96 5.14
CA ALA A 471 -8.62 -23.55 5.20
C ALA A 471 -9.82 -22.61 5.05
N VAL A 472 -10.69 -22.86 4.06
CA VAL A 472 -11.92 -22.07 3.86
C VAL A 472 -12.83 -22.16 5.07
N ALA A 473 -13.03 -23.37 5.61
CA ALA A 473 -13.84 -23.57 6.81
C ALA A 473 -13.24 -22.90 8.06
N ALA A 474 -11.91 -22.92 8.20
CA ALA A 474 -11.24 -22.29 9.33
C ALA A 474 -11.37 -20.76 9.32
N LEU A 475 -11.44 -20.13 8.14
CA LEU A 475 -11.61 -18.68 7.97
C LEU A 475 -13.06 -18.20 8.09
N GLU A 476 -14.05 -19.08 7.97
CA GLU A 476 -15.48 -18.72 8.04
C GLU A 476 -15.86 -18.05 9.38
N PRO A 477 -15.49 -18.57 10.57
CA PRO A 477 -15.75 -17.90 11.85
C PRO A 477 -15.06 -16.54 12.00
N TRP A 478 -14.07 -16.25 11.16
CA TRP A 478 -13.36 -14.98 11.11
C TRP A 478 -14.02 -13.97 10.16
N GLY A 479 -15.05 -14.39 9.41
CA GLY A 479 -15.69 -13.56 8.39
C GLY A 479 -14.73 -13.20 7.24
N LYS A 480 -13.73 -14.05 6.99
CA LYS A 480 -12.67 -13.80 6.00
C LYS A 480 -12.87 -14.68 4.76
N PRO A 481 -13.37 -14.16 3.62
CA PRO A 481 -13.32 -14.92 2.38
C PRO A 481 -11.87 -15.14 1.95
N LEU A 482 -11.57 -16.37 1.51
CA LEU A 482 -10.26 -16.75 0.98
C LEU A 482 -10.19 -16.46 -0.52
N PHE A 483 -9.16 -15.74 -0.96
CA PHE A 483 -8.86 -15.49 -2.36
C PHE A 483 -7.48 -16.03 -2.69
N ILE A 484 -7.37 -17.04 -3.56
CA ILE A 484 -6.08 -17.57 -4.01
C ILE A 484 -5.43 -16.55 -4.92
N ASP A 485 -4.35 -15.96 -4.42
CA ASP A 485 -3.56 -14.93 -5.09
C ASP A 485 -2.59 -15.58 -6.09
N ARG A 486 -1.85 -16.60 -5.62
CA ARG A 486 -0.79 -17.23 -6.41
C ARG A 486 -0.55 -18.69 -6.05
N ILE A 487 0.00 -19.41 -7.01
CA ILE A 487 0.44 -20.80 -6.88
C ILE A 487 1.84 -20.91 -7.49
N ALA A 488 2.83 -21.17 -6.64
CA ALA A 488 4.18 -21.48 -7.09
C ALA A 488 4.26 -22.98 -7.47
N LEU A 489 4.59 -23.27 -8.74
CA LEU A 489 4.62 -24.62 -9.27
C LEU A 489 6.04 -25.17 -9.39
N ARG A 490 6.22 -26.46 -9.09
CA ARG A 490 7.49 -27.21 -9.16
C ARG A 490 7.28 -28.66 -9.59
N LEU A 491 6.90 -28.94 -10.82
CA LEU A 491 6.31 -30.25 -11.17
C LEU A 491 7.33 -31.33 -11.60
N LEU A 492 8.40 -30.96 -12.28
CA LEU A 492 9.26 -31.90 -13.01
C LEU A 492 10.74 -31.83 -12.59
N SER A 493 11.01 -31.42 -11.35
CA SER A 493 12.36 -31.16 -10.83
C SER A 493 13.31 -32.38 -10.79
N ALA A 494 12.81 -33.60 -11.03
CA ALA A 494 13.59 -34.84 -11.05
C ALA A 494 13.33 -35.72 -12.29
N ALA A 495 12.81 -35.13 -13.38
CA ALA A 495 12.41 -35.86 -14.59
C ALA A 495 13.20 -35.41 -15.84
N PRO A 496 14.53 -35.64 -15.91
CA PRO A 496 15.39 -35.09 -16.95
C PRO A 496 15.08 -35.61 -18.37
N GLN A 497 14.41 -36.76 -18.47
CA GLN A 497 14.11 -37.44 -19.74
C GLN A 497 12.79 -36.97 -20.39
N VAL A 498 12.05 -36.06 -19.76
CA VAL A 498 10.80 -35.52 -20.30
C VAL A 498 11.14 -34.52 -21.41
N THR A 499 10.49 -34.66 -22.57
CA THR A 499 10.67 -33.74 -23.69
C THR A 499 10.07 -32.36 -23.40
N GLU A 500 10.52 -31.32 -24.12
CA GLU A 500 9.98 -29.97 -23.97
C GLU A 500 8.45 -29.91 -24.14
N ALA A 501 7.90 -30.64 -25.13
CA ALA A 501 6.48 -30.67 -25.41
C ALA A 501 5.65 -31.41 -24.34
N GLU A 502 6.17 -32.53 -23.82
CA GLU A 502 5.52 -33.26 -22.72
C GLU A 502 5.52 -32.43 -21.43
N ALA A 503 6.60 -31.70 -21.17
CA ALA A 503 6.69 -30.80 -20.03
C ALA A 503 5.68 -29.65 -20.12
N ASP A 504 5.58 -28.98 -21.27
CA ASP A 504 4.62 -27.89 -21.48
C ASP A 504 3.18 -28.37 -21.29
N GLN A 505 2.84 -29.50 -21.93
CA GLN A 505 1.52 -30.11 -21.81
C GLN A 505 1.20 -30.45 -20.34
N HIS A 506 2.14 -31.04 -19.63
CA HIS A 506 1.96 -31.39 -18.22
C HIS A 506 1.72 -30.17 -17.33
N TYR A 507 2.53 -29.12 -17.47
CA TYR A 507 2.35 -27.86 -16.75
C TYR A 507 0.98 -27.23 -17.05
N SER A 508 0.59 -27.16 -18.33
CA SER A 508 -0.71 -26.67 -18.77
C SER A 508 -1.87 -27.43 -18.11
N ASP A 509 -1.80 -28.76 -18.07
CA ASP A 509 -2.88 -29.60 -17.55
C ASP A 509 -3.05 -29.45 -16.04
N VAL A 510 -1.94 -29.41 -15.30
CA VAL A 510 -1.97 -29.16 -13.85
C VAL A 510 -2.48 -27.76 -13.54
N MET A 511 -2.03 -26.73 -14.26
CA MET A 511 -2.52 -25.35 -14.09
C MET A 511 -4.02 -25.24 -14.35
N LYS A 512 -4.53 -25.83 -15.44
CA LYS A 512 -5.97 -25.83 -15.76
C LYS A 512 -6.79 -26.52 -14.67
N ALA A 513 -6.31 -27.65 -14.15
CA ALA A 513 -6.96 -28.39 -13.08
C ALA A 513 -7.01 -27.57 -11.78
N LEU A 514 -5.85 -27.08 -11.31
CA LEU A 514 -5.74 -26.29 -10.08
C LEU A 514 -6.59 -25.03 -10.16
N ARG A 515 -6.55 -24.32 -11.29
CA ARG A 515 -7.38 -23.13 -11.52
C ARG A 515 -8.86 -23.45 -11.35
N ARG A 516 -9.36 -24.51 -12.00
CA ARG A 516 -10.77 -24.91 -11.92
C ARG A 516 -11.17 -25.25 -10.49
N ASP A 517 -10.42 -26.15 -9.85
CA ASP A 517 -10.85 -26.73 -8.58
C ASP A 517 -10.68 -25.74 -7.41
N LEU A 518 -9.61 -24.94 -7.41
CA LEU A 518 -9.40 -23.95 -6.35
C LEU A 518 -10.38 -22.79 -6.46
N THR A 519 -10.70 -22.30 -7.66
CA THR A 519 -11.73 -21.25 -7.81
C THR A 519 -13.12 -21.76 -7.47
N GLN A 520 -13.41 -23.03 -7.72
CA GLN A 520 -14.64 -23.67 -7.24
C GLN A 520 -14.69 -23.76 -5.70
N ILE A 521 -13.58 -24.10 -5.05
CA ILE A 521 -13.51 -24.21 -3.58
C ILE A 521 -13.65 -22.83 -2.91
N THR A 522 -13.01 -21.79 -3.43
CA THR A 522 -13.03 -20.45 -2.83
C THR A 522 -14.21 -19.59 -3.28
N GLY A 523 -14.84 -19.92 -4.41
CA GLY A 523 -15.86 -19.09 -5.04
C GLY A 523 -15.32 -17.80 -5.65
N GLN A 524 -14.00 -17.67 -5.83
CA GLN A 524 -13.40 -16.46 -6.40
C GLN A 524 -13.67 -16.34 -7.91
N GLY A 525 -13.97 -15.13 -8.38
CA GLY A 525 -14.22 -14.87 -9.81
C GLY A 525 -12.98 -14.64 -10.67
N ALA A 526 -11.85 -14.25 -10.05
CA ALA A 526 -10.58 -14.03 -10.76
C ALA A 526 -9.65 -15.25 -10.60
N TYR A 527 -8.92 -15.60 -11.65
CA TYR A 527 -8.00 -16.74 -11.62
C TYR A 527 -6.69 -16.41 -10.89
N PRO A 528 -6.13 -17.37 -10.13
CA PRO A 528 -4.83 -17.20 -9.50
C PRO A 528 -3.72 -17.06 -10.55
N ALA A 529 -2.62 -16.40 -10.17
CA ALA A 529 -1.39 -16.42 -10.95
C ALA A 529 -0.60 -17.71 -10.69
N PHE A 530 0.04 -18.25 -11.72
CA PHE A 530 1.02 -19.33 -11.56
C PHE A 530 2.42 -18.76 -11.63
N VAL A 531 3.21 -18.95 -10.58
CA VAL A 531 4.58 -18.45 -10.49
C VAL A 531 5.55 -19.61 -10.64
N VAL A 532 6.53 -19.47 -11.53
CA VAL A 532 7.53 -20.50 -11.82
C VAL A 532 8.92 -19.89 -11.69
N CYS A 533 9.78 -20.57 -10.94
CA CYS A 533 11.23 -20.40 -11.03
C CYS A 533 11.73 -21.44 -12.04
N GLN A 534 12.30 -21.00 -13.17
CA GLN A 534 12.80 -21.91 -14.20
C GLN A 534 13.94 -22.74 -13.62
N SER A 535 13.83 -24.06 -13.68
CA SER A 535 14.85 -25.00 -13.25
C SER A 535 16.16 -24.79 -14.02
N GLY A 536 17.29 -25.14 -13.40
CA GLY A 536 18.61 -25.02 -14.03
C GLY A 536 19.32 -26.36 -14.24
N GLY A 537 18.64 -27.48 -13.99
CA GLY A 537 19.22 -28.83 -13.99
C GLY A 537 19.77 -29.22 -12.62
N THR A 538 20.87 -29.95 -12.63
CA THR A 538 21.61 -30.38 -11.43
C THR A 538 23.02 -29.79 -11.43
N ARG A 539 23.76 -30.04 -10.36
CA ARG A 539 25.18 -29.68 -10.22
C ARG A 539 26.07 -30.27 -11.30
N THR A 540 25.68 -31.39 -11.91
CA THR A 540 26.49 -32.10 -12.91
C THR A 540 25.89 -32.09 -14.31
N ASP A 541 24.57 -31.92 -14.43
CA ASP A 541 23.83 -32.05 -15.68
C ASP A 541 22.81 -30.93 -15.89
N GLY A 542 23.03 -30.13 -16.93
CA GLY A 542 22.19 -29.03 -17.37
C GLY A 542 21.38 -29.31 -18.64
N THR A 543 21.24 -30.57 -19.07
CA THR A 543 20.68 -30.93 -20.39
C THR A 543 19.17 -31.16 -20.42
N SER A 544 18.48 -31.09 -19.27
CA SER A 544 17.03 -31.33 -19.19
C SER A 544 16.24 -30.38 -20.09
N GLN A 545 15.33 -30.93 -20.91
CA GLN A 545 14.46 -30.14 -21.77
C GLN A 545 13.31 -29.45 -21.01
N VAL A 546 13.02 -29.88 -19.77
CA VAL A 546 12.07 -29.21 -18.88
C VAL A 546 12.46 -27.74 -18.67
N ILE A 547 13.77 -27.46 -18.58
CA ILE A 547 14.32 -26.11 -18.45
C ILE A 547 13.84 -25.22 -19.60
N LEU A 548 13.88 -25.71 -20.84
CA LEU A 548 13.48 -24.96 -22.03
C LEU A 548 11.97 -24.72 -22.05
N SER A 549 11.18 -25.73 -21.68
CA SER A 549 9.72 -25.62 -21.54
C SER A 549 9.34 -24.55 -20.52
N GLU A 550 9.94 -24.59 -19.32
CA GLU A 550 9.69 -23.62 -18.25
C GLU A 550 10.03 -22.18 -18.67
N ALA A 551 11.02 -21.99 -19.55
CA ALA A 551 11.37 -20.69 -20.13
C ALA A 551 10.20 -20.07 -20.91
N ARG A 552 9.45 -20.92 -21.61
CA ARG A 552 8.44 -20.53 -22.59
C ARG A 552 7.01 -20.64 -22.07
N LEU A 553 6.79 -21.24 -20.89
CA LEU A 553 5.45 -21.47 -20.33
C LEU A 553 4.52 -20.26 -20.42
N ALA A 554 5.01 -19.05 -20.11
CA ALA A 554 4.18 -17.83 -20.19
C ALA A 554 3.80 -17.44 -21.63
N LEU A 555 4.70 -17.67 -22.59
CA LEU A 555 4.45 -17.40 -24.01
C LEU A 555 3.52 -18.44 -24.63
N ASP A 556 3.75 -19.71 -24.32
CA ASP A 556 3.03 -20.83 -24.90
C ASP A 556 1.63 -20.99 -24.24
N ASN A 557 1.44 -20.48 -23.01
CA ASN A 557 0.18 -20.52 -22.27
C ASN A 557 -0.35 -19.14 -21.81
N PRO A 558 -0.62 -18.20 -22.73
CA PRO A 558 -0.91 -16.79 -22.38
C PRO A 558 -2.22 -16.59 -21.60
N THR A 559 -3.15 -17.55 -21.66
CA THR A 559 -4.43 -17.49 -20.93
C THR A 559 -4.31 -18.03 -19.49
N LEU A 560 -3.18 -18.66 -19.15
CA LEU A 560 -2.98 -19.30 -17.85
C LEU A 560 -2.43 -18.35 -16.77
N ASN A 561 -2.16 -17.08 -17.07
CA ASN A 561 -1.62 -16.09 -16.11
C ASN A 561 -0.34 -16.60 -15.44
N VAL A 562 0.60 -17.08 -16.27
CA VAL A 562 1.88 -17.63 -15.82
C VAL A 562 2.91 -16.52 -15.76
N ILE A 563 3.72 -16.51 -14.70
CA ILE A 563 4.84 -15.61 -14.50
C ILE A 563 6.08 -16.46 -14.25
N VAL A 564 7.03 -16.41 -15.18
CA VAL A 564 8.38 -16.97 -14.97
C VAL A 564 9.20 -15.91 -14.25
N ALA A 565 9.35 -16.07 -12.94
CA ALA A 565 9.88 -15.04 -12.06
C ALA A 565 11.38 -14.80 -12.25
N THR A 566 12.14 -15.90 -12.31
CA THR A 566 13.61 -15.92 -12.46
C THR A 566 14.07 -17.34 -12.83
N PRO A 567 15.24 -17.52 -13.45
CA PRO A 567 15.89 -18.83 -13.52
C PRO A 567 16.61 -19.20 -12.21
N ALA A 568 16.84 -20.49 -12.00
CA ALA A 568 17.52 -21.05 -10.83
C ALA A 568 19.06 -21.07 -10.95
N TYR A 569 19.60 -21.13 -12.17
CA TYR A 569 21.05 -21.24 -12.41
C TYR A 569 21.94 -20.14 -11.79
N PRO A 570 21.50 -18.87 -11.60
CA PRO A 570 22.35 -17.84 -11.01
C PRO A 570 22.60 -18.03 -9.51
N PHE A 571 21.87 -18.94 -8.87
CA PHE A 571 21.74 -19.01 -7.41
C PHE A 571 22.56 -20.16 -6.84
N GLU A 572 23.27 -19.87 -5.75
CA GLU A 572 24.15 -20.81 -5.07
C GLU A 572 23.39 -22.05 -4.54
N LEU A 573 24.05 -23.21 -4.59
CA LEU A 573 23.61 -24.47 -4.02
C LEU A 573 24.14 -24.67 -2.59
N MET A 574 23.36 -25.38 -1.78
CA MET A 574 23.84 -25.92 -0.52
C MET A 574 24.97 -26.93 -0.77
N GLU A 575 25.99 -26.94 0.08
CA GLU A 575 27.12 -27.88 -0.01
C GLU A 575 26.62 -29.33 -0.15
N ASP A 576 27.30 -30.11 -0.99
CA ASP A 576 27.00 -31.52 -1.31
C ASP A 576 25.58 -31.87 -1.84
N MET A 577 24.72 -30.88 -2.08
CA MET A 577 23.38 -31.13 -2.64
C MET A 577 23.34 -31.04 -4.17
N PRO A 578 22.64 -31.98 -4.86
CA PRO A 578 22.64 -32.03 -6.32
C PRO A 578 21.92 -30.85 -6.98
N ALA A 579 20.86 -30.30 -6.36
CA ALA A 579 20.06 -29.21 -6.95
C ALA A 579 19.32 -28.35 -5.90
N THR A 580 19.73 -28.42 -4.63
CA THR A 580 19.09 -27.67 -3.55
C THR A 580 19.85 -26.37 -3.32
N HIS A 581 19.17 -25.23 -3.46
CA HIS A 581 19.76 -23.92 -3.20
C HIS A 581 20.11 -23.71 -1.73
N SER A 582 21.13 -22.88 -1.47
CA SER A 582 21.44 -22.43 -0.11
C SER A 582 20.24 -21.64 0.45
N ALA A 583 20.09 -21.57 1.78
CA ALA A 583 18.95 -20.86 2.39
C ALA A 583 18.90 -19.39 1.94
N ARG A 584 20.06 -18.73 1.85
CA ARG A 584 20.18 -17.35 1.35
C ARG A 584 19.71 -17.22 -0.11
N ALA A 585 20.16 -18.12 -0.97
CA ALA A 585 19.79 -18.09 -2.38
C ALA A 585 18.30 -18.41 -2.59
N GLN A 586 17.74 -19.32 -1.77
CA GLN A 586 16.31 -19.61 -1.76
C GLN A 586 15.46 -18.40 -1.30
N MET A 587 15.93 -17.61 -0.33
CA MET A 587 15.28 -16.36 0.07
C MET A 587 15.25 -15.35 -1.09
N GLN A 588 16.34 -15.21 -1.85
CA GLN A 588 16.39 -14.34 -3.03
C GLN A 588 15.42 -14.80 -4.14
N ILE A 589 15.36 -16.11 -4.42
CA ILE A 589 14.40 -16.68 -5.38
C ILE A 589 12.97 -16.39 -4.94
N THR A 590 12.63 -16.66 -3.68
CA THR A 590 11.29 -16.42 -3.15
C THR A 590 10.93 -14.92 -3.16
N GLU A 591 11.90 -14.03 -2.94
CA GLU A 591 11.69 -12.59 -3.04
C GLU A 591 11.43 -12.15 -4.49
N LEU A 592 12.16 -12.69 -5.47
CA LEU A 592 11.91 -12.45 -6.90
C LEU A 592 10.53 -12.97 -7.35
N GLU A 593 10.11 -14.14 -6.89
CA GLU A 593 8.75 -14.67 -7.12
C GLU A 593 7.66 -13.74 -6.56
N THR A 594 7.94 -13.12 -5.42
CA THR A 594 7.00 -12.16 -4.81
C THR A 594 6.96 -10.84 -5.57
N LEU A 595 8.13 -10.29 -5.93
CA LEU A 595 8.25 -9.04 -6.68
C LEU A 595 7.68 -9.16 -8.10
N SER A 596 7.85 -10.31 -8.75
CA SER A 596 7.35 -10.53 -10.11
C SER A 596 5.84 -10.41 -10.18
N LEU A 597 5.10 -11.05 -9.25
CA LEU A 597 3.65 -10.94 -9.23
C LEU A 597 3.19 -9.54 -8.82
N ARG A 598 3.79 -8.96 -7.77
CA ARG A 598 3.44 -7.60 -7.32
C ARG A 598 3.59 -6.56 -8.43
N SER A 599 4.69 -6.63 -9.20
CA SER A 599 4.89 -5.77 -10.37
C SER A 599 3.68 -5.82 -11.31
N THR A 600 3.22 -7.03 -11.65
CA THR A 600 2.07 -7.21 -12.55
C THR A 600 0.75 -6.74 -11.94
N GLN A 601 0.54 -6.93 -10.64
CA GLN A 601 -0.64 -6.45 -9.90
C GLN A 601 -0.69 -4.91 -9.84
N ASP A 602 0.48 -4.27 -9.79
CA ASP A 602 0.63 -2.81 -9.86
C ASP A 602 0.54 -2.27 -11.31
N GLY A 603 0.20 -3.12 -12.28
CA GLY A 603 0.05 -2.74 -13.69
C GLY A 603 1.38 -2.55 -14.44
N ARG A 604 2.50 -3.07 -13.90
CA ARG A 604 3.82 -3.01 -14.53
C ARG A 604 4.22 -4.38 -15.07
N PRO A 605 4.72 -4.50 -16.32
CA PRO A 605 5.05 -5.80 -16.89
C PRO A 605 6.22 -6.46 -16.14
N TRP A 606 6.21 -7.79 -16.08
CA TRP A 606 7.34 -8.60 -15.64
C TRP A 606 7.57 -9.74 -16.64
N HIS A 607 8.75 -9.78 -17.24
CA HIS A 607 9.30 -10.96 -17.90
C HIS A 607 10.83 -10.89 -17.87
N CYS A 608 11.46 -12.04 -17.68
CA CYS A 608 12.90 -12.17 -17.74
C CYS A 608 13.40 -12.02 -19.19
N PRO A 609 14.64 -11.53 -19.42
CA PRO A 609 15.20 -11.49 -20.75
C PRO A 609 15.19 -12.88 -21.40
N GLN A 610 14.68 -12.98 -22.62
CA GLN A 610 14.51 -14.26 -23.30
C GLN A 610 15.07 -14.21 -24.71
N MET A 611 15.96 -15.14 -25.05
CA MET A 611 16.53 -15.25 -26.39
C MET A 611 15.46 -15.72 -27.37
N ILE A 612 15.21 -14.92 -28.42
CA ILE A 612 14.15 -15.17 -29.41
C ILE A 612 14.69 -15.60 -30.78
N TYR A 613 15.90 -15.17 -31.13
CA TYR A 613 16.48 -15.41 -32.44
C TYR A 613 18.02 -15.40 -32.37
N ALA A 614 18.68 -16.13 -33.26
CA ALA A 614 20.13 -16.11 -33.43
C ALA A 614 20.49 -16.13 -34.93
N GLY A 615 21.18 -15.09 -35.39
CA GLY A 615 21.67 -14.95 -36.76
C GLY A 615 23.18 -15.06 -36.85
N LEU A 616 23.71 -15.82 -37.82
CA LEU A 616 25.13 -15.97 -38.08
C LEU A 616 25.56 -15.15 -39.29
N ARG A 617 26.62 -14.36 -39.10
CA ARG A 617 27.38 -13.70 -40.16
C ARG A 617 28.86 -13.89 -39.91
N ASP A 618 29.54 -14.55 -40.85
CA ASP A 618 30.95 -14.91 -40.76
C ASP A 618 31.25 -15.67 -39.45
N GLU A 619 31.99 -15.07 -38.51
CA GLU A 619 32.37 -15.64 -37.22
C GLU A 619 31.51 -15.11 -36.06
N VAL A 620 30.49 -14.29 -36.34
CA VAL A 620 29.69 -13.59 -35.32
C VAL A 620 28.25 -14.10 -35.34
N VAL A 621 27.82 -14.65 -34.21
CA VAL A 621 26.42 -14.95 -33.94
C VAL A 621 25.80 -13.77 -33.19
N THR A 622 24.77 -13.15 -33.75
CA THR A 622 23.98 -12.10 -33.11
C THR A 622 22.69 -12.70 -32.57
N ALA A 623 22.53 -12.71 -31.25
CA ALA A 623 21.35 -13.17 -30.55
C ALA A 623 20.45 -12.00 -30.16
N ASP A 624 19.18 -12.08 -30.53
CA ASP A 624 18.17 -11.09 -30.18
C ASP A 624 17.42 -11.57 -28.93
N PHE A 625 17.16 -10.65 -27.99
CA PHE A 625 16.41 -10.92 -26.77
C PHE A 625 15.15 -10.06 -26.67
N SER A 626 14.06 -10.67 -26.22
CA SER A 626 12.93 -9.93 -25.64
C SER A 626 13.29 -9.52 -24.22
N THR A 627 13.32 -8.23 -23.93
CA THR A 627 13.68 -7.68 -22.61
C THR A 627 12.88 -6.42 -22.28
N LEU A 628 12.67 -6.15 -20.99
CA LEU A 628 11.96 -4.96 -20.51
C LEU A 628 12.87 -3.74 -20.36
N SER A 629 14.17 -3.96 -20.20
CA SER A 629 15.17 -2.90 -20.09
C SER A 629 16.49 -3.34 -20.73
N ARG A 630 17.48 -2.43 -20.75
CA ARG A 630 18.77 -2.66 -21.41
C ARG A 630 19.43 -3.94 -20.89
N LEU A 631 19.95 -4.78 -21.78
CA LEU A 631 20.74 -5.95 -21.37
C LEU A 631 22.06 -5.52 -20.72
N GLU A 632 22.52 -6.34 -19.78
CA GLU A 632 23.78 -6.17 -19.07
C GLU A 632 24.42 -7.55 -18.84
N LEU A 633 25.72 -7.66 -19.10
CA LEU A 633 26.48 -8.85 -18.78
C LEU A 633 27.21 -8.59 -17.46
N GLN A 634 26.80 -9.29 -16.41
CA GLN A 634 27.44 -9.19 -15.09
C GLN A 634 28.76 -9.97 -15.07
N ASP A 635 29.54 -9.80 -14.01
CA ASP A 635 30.75 -10.58 -13.79
C ASP A 635 30.41 -12.07 -13.59
N GLY A 636 31.17 -12.97 -14.24
CA GLY A 636 30.98 -14.41 -14.16
C GLY A 636 30.97 -15.12 -15.51
N ALA A 637 30.47 -16.36 -15.54
CA ALA A 637 30.35 -17.13 -16.78
C ALA A 637 29.30 -16.49 -17.70
N HIS A 638 29.67 -16.23 -18.96
CA HIS A 638 28.75 -15.62 -19.94
C HIS A 638 27.54 -16.50 -20.28
N GLY A 639 27.62 -17.81 -20.03
CA GLY A 639 26.51 -18.77 -20.17
C GLY A 639 26.18 -19.24 -21.58
N PHE A 640 26.66 -18.57 -22.63
CA PHE A 640 26.50 -19.04 -24.01
C PHE A 640 27.31 -20.30 -24.34
N THR A 641 26.72 -21.22 -25.11
CA THR A 641 27.40 -22.35 -25.75
C THR A 641 26.85 -22.55 -27.17
N ILE A 642 27.60 -23.26 -28.02
CA ILE A 642 27.13 -23.64 -29.36
C ILE A 642 27.06 -25.16 -29.44
N SER A 643 25.95 -25.68 -29.95
CA SER A 643 25.75 -27.10 -30.22
C SER A 643 25.46 -27.34 -31.71
N GLY A 644 25.65 -28.58 -32.16
CA GLY A 644 25.49 -28.96 -33.57
C GLY A 644 26.63 -28.51 -34.49
N CYS A 645 27.77 -28.09 -33.91
CA CYS A 645 28.94 -27.62 -34.65
C CYS A 645 29.91 -28.77 -34.95
N GLU A 646 30.10 -29.08 -36.24
CA GLU A 646 30.93 -30.18 -36.75
C GLU A 646 32.42 -29.84 -36.77
N ASN A 647 32.76 -28.55 -36.91
CA ASN A 647 34.14 -28.06 -36.98
C ASN A 647 34.68 -27.52 -35.65
N GLU A 648 33.97 -27.74 -34.54
CA GLU A 648 34.36 -27.36 -33.18
C GLU A 648 34.76 -25.88 -33.03
N ALA A 649 33.95 -24.97 -33.56
CA ALA A 649 34.11 -23.52 -33.33
C ALA A 649 33.91 -23.17 -31.84
N LYS A 650 34.77 -22.30 -31.31
CA LYS A 650 34.79 -21.90 -29.90
C LYS A 650 34.44 -20.43 -29.74
N ILE A 651 33.79 -20.11 -28.63
CA ILE A 651 33.45 -18.72 -28.28
C ILE A 651 34.72 -17.99 -27.86
N ALA A 652 35.08 -16.96 -28.62
CA ALA A 652 36.22 -16.08 -28.35
C ALA A 652 35.84 -14.88 -27.49
N SER A 653 34.65 -14.28 -27.72
CA SER A 653 34.14 -13.20 -26.86
C SER A 653 32.63 -13.08 -26.92
N VAL A 654 32.02 -12.57 -25.84
CA VAL A 654 30.59 -12.25 -25.75
C VAL A 654 30.45 -10.78 -25.39
N ARG A 655 29.61 -10.04 -26.11
CA ARG A 655 29.38 -8.61 -25.86
C ARG A 655 27.91 -8.25 -26.01
N VAL A 656 27.42 -7.40 -25.12
CA VAL A 656 26.07 -6.84 -25.20
C VAL A 656 26.08 -5.59 -26.06
N VAL A 657 25.15 -5.50 -27.01
CA VAL A 657 24.97 -4.37 -27.92
C VAL A 657 23.49 -4.01 -27.96
N GLY A 658 23.07 -3.08 -27.09
CA GLY A 658 21.66 -2.70 -26.95
C GLY A 658 20.82 -3.80 -26.32
N ASP A 659 19.86 -4.34 -27.09
CA ASP A 659 19.01 -5.48 -26.77
C ASP A 659 19.50 -6.80 -27.40
N LYS A 660 20.69 -6.77 -28.01
CA LYS A 660 21.31 -7.93 -28.67
C LYS A 660 22.57 -8.37 -27.94
N VAL A 661 22.94 -9.63 -28.14
CA VAL A 661 24.23 -10.18 -27.71
C VAL A 661 24.99 -10.65 -28.94
N GLN A 662 26.23 -10.19 -29.08
CA GLN A 662 27.16 -10.67 -30.09
C GLN A 662 28.10 -11.71 -29.47
N VAL A 663 28.04 -12.92 -30.00
CA VAL A 663 28.92 -14.04 -29.66
C VAL A 663 29.89 -14.21 -30.82
N VAL A 664 31.15 -13.82 -30.58
CA VAL A 664 32.24 -13.91 -31.56
C VAL A 664 32.95 -15.24 -31.40
N LEU A 665 33.13 -15.95 -32.51
CA LEU A 665 33.75 -17.26 -32.57
C LEU A 665 35.19 -17.16 -33.12
N ASP A 666 36.00 -18.18 -32.86
CA ASP A 666 37.37 -18.27 -33.38
C ASP A 666 37.45 -18.62 -34.88
N LYS A 667 36.36 -19.20 -35.41
CA LYS A 667 36.15 -19.54 -36.82
C LYS A 667 34.65 -19.66 -37.10
N LYS A 668 34.26 -19.58 -38.38
CA LYS A 668 32.87 -19.76 -38.80
C LYS A 668 32.39 -21.17 -38.40
N PRO A 669 31.26 -21.31 -37.67
CA PRO A 669 30.75 -22.62 -37.27
C PRO A 669 30.10 -23.31 -38.47
N GLU A 670 30.36 -24.61 -38.61
CA GLU A 670 29.78 -25.47 -39.65
C GLU A 670 28.89 -26.53 -39.01
N GLY A 671 27.74 -26.83 -39.63
CA GLY A 671 26.81 -27.85 -39.17
C GLY A 671 25.39 -27.66 -39.69
N LYS A 672 24.62 -28.74 -39.79
CA LYS A 672 23.23 -28.71 -40.33
C LYS A 672 22.17 -28.26 -39.31
N ASP A 673 22.46 -28.40 -38.02
CA ASP A 673 21.56 -28.00 -36.93
C ASP A 673 22.32 -27.20 -35.86
N LEU A 674 22.95 -26.12 -36.32
CA LEU A 674 23.64 -25.18 -35.42
C LEU A 674 22.63 -24.53 -34.47
N ARG A 675 22.95 -24.54 -33.18
CA ARG A 675 22.14 -23.91 -32.14
C ARG A 675 23.01 -23.07 -31.21
N LEU A 676 22.49 -21.91 -30.84
CA LEU A 676 23.03 -21.10 -29.76
C LEU A 676 22.23 -21.42 -28.50
N ASN A 677 22.93 -21.81 -27.45
CA ASN A 677 22.33 -22.05 -26.14
C ASN A 677 22.77 -20.95 -25.18
N TYR A 678 21.92 -20.63 -24.22
CA TYR A 678 22.24 -19.78 -23.09
C TYR A 678 21.82 -20.49 -21.81
N ALA A 679 22.77 -20.66 -20.87
CA ALA A 679 22.58 -21.33 -19.59
C ALA A 679 21.82 -22.66 -19.68
N TRP A 680 22.12 -23.45 -20.72
CA TRP A 680 21.51 -24.74 -21.00
C TRP A 680 22.49 -25.69 -21.69
N GLY A 681 22.39 -26.99 -21.39
CA GLY A 681 23.19 -28.04 -22.01
C GLY A 681 24.62 -28.17 -21.50
N GLN A 682 24.95 -27.51 -20.38
CA GLN A 682 26.28 -27.57 -19.77
C GLN A 682 26.39 -28.78 -18.82
N THR A 683 27.61 -29.32 -18.71
CA THR A 683 27.95 -30.37 -17.74
C THR A 683 29.11 -29.90 -16.87
N ALA A 684 29.16 -30.38 -15.63
CA ALA A 684 30.20 -30.05 -14.67
C ALA A 684 30.60 -31.28 -13.83
N ASP A 685 31.77 -31.23 -13.22
CA ASP A 685 32.32 -32.31 -12.39
C ASP A 685 31.64 -32.44 -11.00
N GLY A 686 30.80 -31.46 -10.64
CA GLY A 686 30.09 -31.42 -9.37
C GLY A 686 30.86 -30.76 -8.22
N SER A 687 32.06 -30.23 -8.46
CA SER A 687 32.88 -29.59 -7.42
C SER A 687 32.45 -28.17 -7.06
N GLY A 688 31.73 -27.49 -7.96
CA GLY A 688 31.24 -26.13 -7.76
C GLY A 688 30.04 -26.01 -6.82
N ASN A 689 29.81 -24.81 -6.30
CA ASN A 689 28.64 -24.45 -5.50
C ASN A 689 27.45 -23.93 -6.33
N HIS A 690 27.44 -24.17 -7.65
CA HIS A 690 26.38 -23.74 -8.57
C HIS A 690 25.91 -24.93 -9.42
N LEU A 691 24.77 -24.74 -10.11
CA LEU A 691 24.30 -25.69 -11.10
C LEU A 691 25.31 -25.80 -12.26
N ALA A 692 25.25 -26.92 -13.00
CA ALA A 692 26.11 -27.12 -14.18
C ALA A 692 25.87 -26.03 -15.23
N ASN A 693 24.60 -25.65 -15.42
CA ASN A 693 24.25 -24.47 -16.18
C ASN A 693 24.62 -23.20 -15.38
N GLN A 694 25.28 -22.26 -16.05
CA GLN A 694 25.63 -20.95 -15.52
C GLN A 694 25.37 -19.86 -16.56
N GLY A 695 25.24 -18.62 -16.09
CA GLY A 695 25.05 -17.44 -16.93
C GLY A 695 25.06 -16.16 -16.09
N ALA A 696 25.43 -15.05 -16.71
CA ALA A 696 25.54 -13.76 -16.05
C ALA A 696 24.75 -12.65 -16.78
N LEU A 697 23.94 -13.00 -17.78
CA LEU A 697 23.14 -12.03 -18.53
C LEU A 697 21.91 -11.63 -17.73
N THR A 698 21.74 -10.33 -17.52
CA THR A 698 20.56 -9.71 -16.92
C THR A 698 20.04 -8.62 -17.83
N ASP A 699 18.91 -8.02 -17.47
CA ASP A 699 18.66 -6.63 -17.85
C ASP A 699 19.04 -5.67 -16.73
N SER A 700 18.84 -4.37 -16.97
CA SER A 700 19.19 -3.30 -16.04
C SER A 700 18.20 -3.14 -14.88
N TRP A 701 17.22 -4.02 -14.69
CA TRP A 701 16.35 -3.97 -13.52
C TRP A 701 17.09 -4.49 -12.29
N GLN A 702 16.95 -3.77 -11.18
CA GLN A 702 17.52 -4.16 -9.89
C GLN A 702 16.63 -3.72 -8.74
N ALA A 703 16.71 -4.45 -7.62
CA ALA A 703 16.08 -4.08 -6.36
C ALA A 703 16.93 -4.52 -5.17
N ASP A 704 16.94 -3.74 -4.09
CA ASP A 704 17.56 -4.15 -2.84
C ASP A 704 16.75 -5.28 -2.21
N SER A 705 17.43 -6.37 -1.82
CA SER A 705 16.78 -7.47 -1.13
C SER A 705 16.36 -7.06 0.28
N LYS A 706 15.10 -7.29 0.62
CA LYS A 706 14.54 -7.09 1.97
C LYS A 706 14.84 -8.26 2.89
N THR A 707 15.08 -9.43 2.30
CA THR A 707 15.29 -10.68 3.02
C THR A 707 16.78 -10.95 3.24
N CYS A 708 17.65 -10.44 2.37
CA CYS A 708 19.10 -10.51 2.46
C CYS A 708 19.72 -9.10 2.34
N PRO A 709 19.73 -8.28 3.41
CA PRO A 709 20.24 -6.91 3.37
C PRO A 709 21.65 -6.82 2.79
N GLY A 710 21.86 -5.87 1.87
CA GLY A 710 23.12 -5.67 1.16
C GLY A 710 23.23 -6.42 -0.17
N GLU A 711 22.29 -7.32 -0.46
CA GLU A 711 22.21 -8.00 -1.76
C GLU A 711 21.34 -7.23 -2.76
N ILE A 712 21.73 -7.30 -4.03
CA ILE A 712 20.98 -6.72 -5.14
C ILE A 712 20.33 -7.86 -5.93
N LEU A 713 18.99 -7.88 -5.92
CA LEU A 713 18.19 -8.72 -6.78
C LEU A 713 18.25 -8.20 -8.21
N ARG A 714 18.41 -9.11 -9.17
CA ARG A 714 18.45 -8.81 -10.60
C ARG A 714 17.51 -9.72 -11.36
N ARG A 715 17.09 -9.28 -12.53
CA ARG A 715 16.28 -10.08 -13.44
C ARG A 715 17.17 -10.76 -14.47
N TYR A 716 17.50 -12.02 -14.20
CA TYR A 716 18.37 -12.85 -15.03
C TYR A 716 17.68 -13.37 -16.28
N ALA A 717 18.43 -13.52 -17.37
CA ALA A 717 17.92 -14.07 -18.62
C ALA A 717 17.54 -15.56 -18.47
N LEU A 718 16.46 -16.00 -19.11
CA LEU A 718 16.02 -17.40 -19.06
C LEU A 718 16.93 -18.30 -19.89
N SER A 719 17.13 -19.52 -19.42
CA SER A 719 17.82 -20.57 -20.18
C SER A 719 17.09 -20.83 -21.49
N ALA A 720 17.84 -20.96 -22.59
CA ALA A 720 17.28 -21.08 -23.93
C ALA A 720 18.20 -21.86 -24.88
N SER A 721 17.61 -22.45 -25.92
CA SER A 721 18.31 -23.06 -27.05
C SER A 721 17.60 -22.67 -28.34
N VAL A 722 18.24 -21.88 -29.19
CA VAL A 722 17.65 -21.35 -30.43
C VAL A 722 18.50 -21.75 -31.63
N LYS A 723 17.84 -22.12 -32.73
CA LYS A 723 18.52 -22.45 -33.98
C LYS A 723 19.23 -21.21 -34.55
N ILE A 724 20.46 -21.39 -35.02
CA ILE A 724 21.24 -20.37 -35.69
C ILE A 724 20.86 -20.36 -37.18
N PHE A 725 20.52 -19.19 -37.70
CA PHE A 725 20.20 -18.99 -39.12
C PHE A 725 21.31 -18.19 -39.80
N GLU A 726 21.77 -18.62 -40.97
CA GLU A 726 22.69 -17.81 -41.77
C GLU A 726 21.96 -16.56 -42.29
N SER A 727 22.53 -15.38 -42.05
CA SER A 727 22.02 -14.13 -42.62
C SER A 727 22.66 -13.89 -44.00
N HIS A 728 21.85 -13.83 -45.06
CA HIS A 728 22.32 -13.60 -46.44
C HIS A 728 22.20 -12.13 -46.93
N HIS A 729 22.10 -11.14 -46.05
CA HIS A 729 21.91 -9.73 -46.42
C HIS A 729 22.98 -8.80 -45.86
#